data_AF-A0A3R9Q6I8-F1
#
_entry.id   AF-A0A3R9Q6I8-F1
#
_cell.length_a   1.000
_cell.length_b   1.000
_cell.length_c   1.000
_cell.angle_alpha   90.00
_cell.angle_beta   90.00
_cell.angle_gamma   90.00
#
_symmetry.space_group_name_H-M   'P 1'
#
loop_
_entity.id
_entity.type
_entity.pdbx_description
1 polymer ?
#
loop_
_entity_poly.entity_id
_entity_poly.type
_entity_poly.pdbx_seq_one_letter_code
_entity_poly.pdbx_strand_id
1 'polypeptide(L)'
;MSSACNLPEDVLCGCCAGLTQETPQAITNRPALSAVTYRAGTYSTFLGSMLASLSDPGLPALSALRTRDSSDFTIALLDAWAVSLDILTFYQERFANEAFLRTAVDQRSVFELARLIGYVPSPGVAASAVIAFTLATAAGSPDNVLIAAGTRVQSIPGPGQMPQVFETSSDLTAVIALNALPAQTEIPWQLNPGDTTTWITGSSNNINVGDALLFIATSSSGSPIANGPADLRFVSRVHIDPVSGNTQVWWNAGISNTATIATSDVAIYIFRKKAALFGAQAINPFLLPPDTLKNIPGHPPAPATTSTLLSAIPAAEPKAITIAGTISTSLLATRFVKSPTDWIFQPVTNGVINLDAAYTGLSPAGTAPAQLQWLVLTNSNETAVFQISNASESNPNLYALTAKTSQLTLSTLAVLGGNPGSGLNDVLTTFSNDTRITTAYVSSTLLTPATLPITQWTGPTTFTLAPGMIVPVQGGSVAVVGGQNIAAHGPIGISGKRVRLQVSSGSLAIFGPANSSGVLPVSDNQIFLVNVFPPTTDSTGLLLWSVSTLSGVSGTLSLAANNLQLLPADKADPLASEASLVDVVSVTGDITTLSLHSALSGIYDATTVTVNANAVESTHGETVQELLGNGDGTNSALQFTLKQSPLTYVTAATGNGTQSTLQVWVNGLQWHEVANLLTAGPADRVFTSRVSPALSRIVQFGDGTDGARTPTGQMNVRAVYRKGIGSAGMVNANQLSQPLDRPQGLKSVTNPSPASGAADPATAAAARQSAPLPTLTIGRIVSLEDYQNFALNFAGIAKALATWTWFGTRRGVFLTVAGANGAVLQGDDPVILKLIAAIQSGGNPFIPLQVVSFVPVLFQIGASVKVDTYNYDSGQVLAQVWSNLQTAFAFAQRQLAQNVVAGQIVELIQNTPGVIATQLASLNPSGEPSSGSPPAILCASGPLPPQGAQMLLLDPASQGMIGVWS
;
A
#
# COMPACT_ATOMS: atom_id res chain seq x y z
N MET A 1 -79.42 43.79 52.22
CA MET A 1 -78.96 44.60 53.38
C MET A 1 -77.75 43.86 53.94
N SER A 2 -76.57 44.38 54.23
CA SER A 2 -75.94 45.70 54.16
C SER A 2 -74.58 45.50 54.86
N SER A 3 -73.51 46.06 54.29
CA SER A 3 -72.33 46.58 55.02
C SER A 3 -71.31 45.60 55.63
N ALA A 4 -70.33 45.25 54.78
CA ALA A 4 -68.88 45.43 54.92
C ALA A 4 -68.17 45.29 56.30
N CYS A 5 -67.14 44.44 56.30
CA CYS A 5 -65.78 44.80 56.71
C CYS A 5 -64.79 44.09 55.78
N ASN A 6 -64.02 44.86 55.00
CA ASN A 6 -62.90 44.37 54.20
C ASN A 6 -61.66 44.27 55.07
N LEU A 7 -60.93 43.17 54.99
CA LEU A 7 -59.47 43.07 54.73
C LEU A 7 -59.09 41.57 54.55
N PRO A 8 -57.94 41.28 53.90
CA PRO A 8 -57.80 40.34 52.79
C PRO A 8 -57.69 38.88 53.21
N GLU A 9 -57.85 37.97 52.24
CA GLU A 9 -57.46 36.57 52.35
C GLU A 9 -55.97 36.46 52.68
N ASP A 10 -55.64 36.56 53.97
CA ASP A 10 -54.45 35.93 54.51
C ASP A 10 -54.62 34.43 54.25
N VAL A 11 -53.80 33.93 53.32
CA VAL A 11 -53.51 32.52 53.16
C VAL A 11 -52.95 32.04 54.50
N LEU A 12 -53.84 31.57 55.38
CA LEU A 12 -53.46 30.87 56.60
C LEU A 12 -52.61 29.69 56.16
N CYS A 13 -51.32 29.76 56.48
CA CYS A 13 -50.38 28.66 56.42
C CYS A 13 -51.05 27.45 57.09
N GLY A 14 -51.11 26.30 56.39
CA GLY A 14 -51.85 25.08 56.74
C GLY A 14 -51.41 24.37 58.03
N CYS A 15 -50.96 25.09 59.05
CA CYS A 15 -50.45 24.60 60.33
C CYS A 15 -51.48 23.83 61.18
N CYS A 16 -52.76 23.77 60.79
CA CYS A 16 -53.82 23.07 61.52
C CYS A 16 -54.45 21.87 60.78
N ALA A 17 -53.90 21.45 59.64
CA ALA A 17 -54.49 20.36 58.82
C ALA A 17 -54.25 18.93 59.37
N GLY A 18 -53.47 18.78 60.45
CA GLY A 18 -53.04 17.47 60.94
C GLY A 18 -51.97 16.82 60.03
N LEU A 19 -51.29 15.79 60.53
CA LEU A 19 -50.40 14.97 59.69
C LEU A 19 -51.29 14.20 58.71
N THR A 20 -51.19 14.48 57.42
CA THR A 20 -51.91 13.75 56.38
C THR A 20 -51.04 12.63 55.82
N GLN A 21 -51.68 11.56 55.34
CA GLN A 21 -50.97 10.46 54.70
C GLN A 21 -50.40 10.93 53.35
N GLU A 22 -49.08 10.88 53.17
CA GLU A 22 -48.38 11.33 51.96
C GLU A 22 -48.03 10.18 50.99
N THR A 23 -48.13 8.93 51.45
CA THR A 23 -47.75 7.73 50.69
C THR A 23 -48.92 6.74 50.54
N PRO A 24 -49.05 6.06 49.39
CA PRO A 24 -48.13 6.09 48.25
C PRO A 24 -48.27 7.38 47.41
N GLN A 25 -47.13 7.94 47.00
CA GLN A 25 -47.08 9.07 46.09
C GLN A 25 -47.49 8.65 44.66
N ALA A 26 -48.15 9.56 43.94
CA ALA A 26 -48.55 9.30 42.56
C ALA A 26 -47.33 9.27 41.64
N ILE A 27 -47.15 8.17 40.91
CA ILE A 27 -46.05 8.01 39.95
C ILE A 27 -46.48 8.59 38.60
N THR A 28 -45.81 9.67 38.17
CA THR A 28 -46.04 10.29 36.86
C THR A 28 -44.70 10.54 36.16
N ASN A 29 -44.59 10.13 34.91
CA ASN A 29 -43.38 10.30 34.10
C ASN A 29 -43.75 10.88 32.74
N ARG A 30 -43.06 11.96 32.33
CA ARG A 30 -43.19 12.48 30.98
C ARG A 30 -42.47 11.57 29.96
N PRO A 31 -42.86 11.56 28.68
CA PRO A 31 -42.14 10.82 27.66
C PRO A 31 -40.67 11.25 27.52
N ALA A 32 -39.82 10.34 27.02
CA ALA A 32 -38.44 10.61 26.63
C ALA A 32 -37.48 11.07 27.75
N LEU A 33 -37.74 10.69 29.01
CA LEU A 33 -36.78 10.90 30.10
C LEU A 33 -35.56 9.97 29.99
N SER A 34 -34.43 10.40 30.57
CA SER A 34 -33.22 9.58 30.72
C SER A 34 -33.25 8.65 31.94
N ALA A 35 -34.21 8.85 32.85
CA ALA A 35 -34.51 7.98 33.97
C ALA A 35 -36.01 8.06 34.30
N VAL A 36 -36.57 6.99 34.83
CA VAL A 36 -37.96 6.91 35.30
C VAL A 36 -37.96 7.05 36.82
N THR A 37 -38.81 7.94 37.34
CA THR A 37 -39.12 8.00 38.77
C THR A 37 -40.19 6.96 39.06
N TYR A 38 -39.94 6.05 40.00
CA TYR A 38 -40.89 4.98 40.36
C TYR A 38 -40.98 4.74 41.87
N ARG A 39 -40.52 5.71 42.68
CA ARG A 39 -40.64 5.62 44.13
C ARG A 39 -42.07 5.94 44.59
N ALA A 40 -42.62 5.09 45.44
CA ALA A 40 -43.91 5.31 46.12
C ALA A 40 -43.77 6.21 47.36
N GLY A 41 -42.53 6.50 47.79
CA GLY A 41 -42.19 7.40 48.90
C GLY A 41 -40.70 7.33 49.22
N THR A 42 -40.26 8.15 50.16
CA THR A 42 -38.97 8.04 50.87
C THR A 42 -39.20 7.64 52.32
N TYR A 43 -38.13 7.25 53.03
CA TYR A 43 -38.19 6.96 54.47
C TYR A 43 -38.99 8.01 55.26
N SER A 44 -38.72 9.30 55.05
CA SER A 44 -39.38 10.39 55.78
C SER A 44 -40.89 10.44 55.50
N THR A 45 -41.29 10.28 54.24
CA THR A 45 -42.71 10.31 53.84
C THR A 45 -43.47 9.06 54.29
N PHE A 46 -42.83 7.89 54.31
CA PHE A 46 -43.44 6.65 54.82
C PHE A 46 -43.64 6.71 56.33
N LEU A 47 -42.61 7.13 57.08
CA LEU A 47 -42.71 7.29 58.53
C LEU A 47 -43.77 8.34 58.88
N GLY A 48 -43.75 9.49 58.21
CA GLY A 48 -44.76 10.54 58.38
C GLY A 48 -46.19 10.04 58.11
N SER A 49 -46.38 9.26 57.03
CA SER A 49 -47.66 8.65 56.69
C SER A 49 -48.15 7.65 57.72
N MET A 50 -47.27 6.79 58.24
CA MET A 50 -47.66 5.81 59.26
C MET A 50 -47.94 6.47 60.63
N LEU A 51 -47.18 7.52 60.98
CA LEU A 51 -47.44 8.32 62.18
C LEU A 51 -48.77 9.08 62.08
N ALA A 52 -49.14 9.54 60.87
CA ALA A 52 -50.45 10.11 60.57
C ALA A 52 -51.56 9.06 60.76
N SER A 53 -51.37 7.85 60.23
CA SER A 53 -52.34 6.74 60.33
C SER A 53 -52.61 6.27 61.76
N LEU A 54 -51.67 6.45 62.71
CA LEU A 54 -51.93 6.18 64.14
C LEU A 54 -53.06 7.06 64.71
N SER A 55 -53.30 8.23 64.10
CA SER A 55 -54.34 9.18 64.49
C SER A 55 -55.58 9.08 63.59
N ASP A 56 -55.67 8.08 62.71
CA ASP A 56 -56.79 7.90 61.77
C ASP A 56 -58.09 7.53 62.53
N PRO A 57 -59.16 8.34 62.42
CA PRO A 57 -60.46 8.03 63.01
C PRO A 57 -61.06 6.70 62.54
N GLY A 58 -60.66 6.19 61.36
CA GLY A 58 -61.05 4.89 60.82
C GLY A 58 -60.40 3.69 61.54
N LEU A 59 -59.38 3.92 62.36
CA LEU A 59 -58.65 2.90 63.12
C LEU A 59 -58.73 3.19 64.64
N PRO A 60 -59.94 3.16 65.25
CA PRO A 60 -60.13 3.58 66.64
C PRO A 60 -59.34 2.75 67.66
N ALA A 61 -59.01 1.49 67.32
CA ALA A 61 -58.19 0.61 68.13
C ALA A 61 -56.76 1.15 68.35
N LEU A 62 -56.25 2.01 67.45
CA LEU A 62 -54.91 2.60 67.54
C LEU A 62 -54.89 3.96 68.25
N SER A 63 -56.06 4.55 68.54
CA SER A 63 -56.20 5.89 69.14
C SER A 63 -55.54 6.07 70.52
N ALA A 64 -55.24 4.95 71.19
CA ALA A 64 -54.52 4.94 72.47
C ALA A 64 -53.00 5.15 72.31
N LEU A 65 -52.43 4.95 71.11
CA LEU A 65 -51.00 5.07 70.81
C LEU A 65 -50.60 6.53 70.55
N ARG A 66 -50.52 7.31 71.64
CA ARG A 66 -50.29 8.77 71.60
C ARG A 66 -48.83 9.21 71.65
N THR A 67 -47.91 8.32 72.01
CA THR A 67 -46.48 8.63 72.05
C THR A 67 -45.92 8.93 70.66
N ARG A 68 -44.99 9.86 70.57
CA ARG A 68 -44.22 10.19 69.35
C ARG A 68 -42.72 10.23 69.64
N ASP A 69 -42.32 9.65 70.78
CA ASP A 69 -40.94 9.52 71.18
C ASP A 69 -40.27 8.43 70.32
N SER A 70 -39.11 8.74 69.73
CA SER A 70 -38.36 7.79 68.91
C SER A 70 -37.80 6.61 69.71
N SER A 71 -37.75 6.72 71.05
CA SER A 71 -37.37 5.61 71.94
C SER A 71 -38.49 4.62 72.24
N ASP A 72 -39.75 4.92 71.85
CA ASP A 72 -40.87 4.00 72.02
C ASP A 72 -40.81 2.84 71.01
N PHE A 73 -41.07 1.62 71.49
CA PHE A 73 -41.02 0.41 70.64
C PHE A 73 -41.97 0.46 69.44
N THR A 74 -43.15 1.07 69.59
CA THR A 74 -44.13 1.20 68.50
C THR A 74 -43.60 2.13 67.42
N ILE A 75 -42.97 3.23 67.81
CA ILE A 75 -42.38 4.20 66.87
C ILE A 75 -41.14 3.59 66.20
N ALA A 76 -40.31 2.86 66.95
CA ALA A 76 -39.19 2.10 66.40
C ALA A 76 -39.63 1.03 65.38
N LEU A 77 -40.79 0.40 65.57
CA LEU A 77 -41.33 -0.55 64.59
C LEU A 77 -41.78 0.15 63.30
N LEU A 78 -42.45 1.31 63.41
CA LEU A 78 -42.81 2.12 62.24
C LEU A 78 -41.57 2.65 61.52
N ASP A 79 -40.55 3.04 62.27
CA ASP A 79 -39.25 3.46 61.76
C ASP A 79 -38.58 2.35 60.94
N ALA A 80 -38.47 1.14 61.51
CA ALA A 80 -37.92 -0.02 60.82
C ALA A 80 -38.72 -0.40 59.56
N TRP A 81 -40.05 -0.25 59.58
CA TRP A 81 -40.88 -0.49 58.41
C TRP A 81 -40.70 0.60 57.35
N ALA A 82 -40.56 1.87 57.75
CA ALA A 82 -40.29 2.97 56.82
C ALA A 82 -38.96 2.78 56.08
N VAL A 83 -37.92 2.32 56.78
CA VAL A 83 -36.64 1.94 56.17
C VAL A 83 -36.83 0.80 55.17
N SER A 84 -37.57 -0.25 55.56
CA SER A 84 -37.84 -1.40 54.69
C SER A 84 -38.57 -0.98 53.41
N LEU A 85 -39.57 -0.11 53.52
CA LEU A 85 -40.33 0.43 52.39
C LEU A 85 -39.47 1.33 51.49
N ASP A 86 -38.59 2.17 52.05
CA ASP A 86 -37.66 3.01 51.28
C ASP A 86 -36.67 2.15 50.47
N ILE A 87 -36.13 1.10 51.08
CA ILE A 87 -35.26 0.13 50.40
C ILE A 87 -36.01 -0.58 49.28
N LEU A 88 -37.22 -1.09 49.54
CA LEU A 88 -38.01 -1.78 48.53
C LEU A 88 -38.35 -0.88 47.34
N THR A 89 -38.78 0.36 47.59
CA THR A 89 -39.15 1.27 46.52
C THR A 89 -37.93 1.81 45.77
N PHE A 90 -36.77 1.93 46.41
CA PHE A 90 -35.50 2.17 45.75
C PHE A 90 -35.17 1.06 44.73
N TYR A 91 -35.26 -0.21 45.13
CA TYR A 91 -35.00 -1.32 44.21
C TYR A 91 -36.04 -1.43 43.09
N GLN A 92 -37.32 -1.18 43.39
CA GLN A 92 -38.37 -1.13 42.35
C GLN A 92 -38.08 -0.04 41.30
N GLU A 93 -37.61 1.13 41.72
CA GLU A 93 -37.17 2.17 40.78
C GLU A 93 -36.01 1.71 39.91
N ARG A 94 -35.00 1.04 40.48
CA ARG A 94 -33.90 0.50 39.69
C ARG A 94 -34.40 -0.54 38.67
N PHE A 95 -35.27 -1.45 39.07
CA PHE A 95 -35.87 -2.43 38.14
C PHE A 95 -36.72 -1.78 37.05
N ALA A 96 -37.50 -0.74 37.38
CA ALA A 96 -38.27 0.00 36.40
C ALA A 96 -37.39 0.70 35.36
N ASN A 97 -36.23 1.22 35.78
CA ASN A 97 -35.25 1.80 34.86
C ASN A 97 -34.60 0.74 33.96
N GLU A 98 -34.38 -0.48 34.44
CA GLU A 98 -33.83 -1.59 33.63
C GLU A 98 -34.82 -2.15 32.58
N ALA A 99 -36.10 -1.79 32.63
CA ALA A 99 -37.13 -2.31 31.72
C ALA A 99 -37.17 -1.64 30.34
N PHE A 100 -36.50 -0.49 30.14
CA PHE A 100 -36.50 0.23 28.88
C PHE A 100 -35.08 0.43 28.34
N LEU A 101 -34.91 0.26 27.03
CA LEU A 101 -33.60 0.33 26.38
C LEU A 101 -32.90 1.68 26.66
N ARG A 102 -33.66 2.77 26.73
CA ARG A 102 -33.14 4.12 26.99
C ARG A 102 -32.63 4.33 28.41
N THR A 103 -33.27 3.71 29.41
CA THR A 103 -33.03 3.97 30.84
C THR A 103 -32.22 2.88 31.52
N ALA A 104 -32.13 1.68 30.93
CA ALA A 104 -31.37 0.57 31.47
C ALA A 104 -29.89 0.90 31.56
N VAL A 105 -29.25 0.60 32.70
CA VAL A 105 -27.83 0.87 32.96
C VAL A 105 -27.03 -0.43 32.90
N ASP A 106 -27.61 -1.55 33.34
CA ASP A 106 -26.96 -2.85 33.28
C ASP A 106 -26.85 -3.31 31.81
N GLN A 107 -25.63 -3.68 31.41
CA GLN A 107 -25.35 -4.20 30.08
C GLN A 107 -26.20 -5.44 29.76
N ARG A 108 -26.47 -6.28 30.76
CA ARG A 108 -27.32 -7.44 30.61
C ARG A 108 -28.72 -7.05 30.16
N SER A 109 -29.35 -6.09 30.84
CA SER A 109 -30.71 -5.66 30.52
C SER A 109 -30.80 -5.09 29.12
N VAL A 110 -29.84 -4.23 28.74
CA VAL A 110 -29.77 -3.66 27.39
C VAL A 110 -29.69 -4.74 26.32
N PHE A 111 -28.85 -5.76 26.54
CA PHE A 111 -28.65 -6.84 25.58
C PHE A 111 -29.89 -7.72 25.44
N GLU A 112 -30.55 -8.08 26.55
CA GLU A 112 -31.78 -8.87 26.51
C GLU A 112 -32.94 -8.08 25.88
N LEU A 113 -33.07 -6.79 26.19
CA LEU A 113 -34.08 -5.91 25.56
C LEU A 113 -33.85 -5.76 24.06
N ALA A 114 -32.60 -5.57 23.63
CA ALA A 114 -32.29 -5.46 22.21
C ALA A 114 -32.53 -6.79 21.47
N ARG A 115 -32.35 -7.93 22.16
CA ARG A 115 -32.66 -9.24 21.59
C ARG A 115 -34.15 -9.44 21.31
N LEU A 116 -35.05 -8.81 22.06
CA LEU A 116 -36.50 -8.90 21.81
C LEU A 116 -36.89 -8.40 20.41
N ILE A 117 -36.10 -7.47 19.83
CA ILE A 117 -36.29 -6.96 18.48
C ILE A 117 -35.37 -7.64 17.46
N GLY A 118 -34.78 -8.79 17.81
CA GLY A 118 -33.90 -9.57 16.94
C GLY A 118 -32.48 -9.01 16.78
N TYR A 119 -32.12 -7.95 17.50
CA TYR A 119 -30.76 -7.41 17.47
C TYR A 119 -29.82 -8.22 18.38
N VAL A 120 -28.70 -8.66 17.81
CA VAL A 120 -27.60 -9.26 18.55
C VAL A 120 -26.48 -8.22 18.63
N PRO A 121 -26.08 -7.78 19.83
CA PRO A 121 -24.97 -6.85 19.99
C PRO A 121 -23.71 -7.36 19.28
N SER A 122 -23.04 -6.45 18.57
CA SER A 122 -21.85 -6.79 17.79
C SER A 122 -20.79 -7.48 18.68
N PRO A 123 -20.32 -8.68 18.30
CA PRO A 123 -19.23 -9.32 19.00
C PRO A 123 -17.94 -8.53 18.74
N GLY A 124 -16.93 -8.71 19.60
CA GLY A 124 -15.62 -8.18 19.27
C GLY A 124 -15.01 -8.95 18.10
N VAL A 125 -14.28 -8.23 17.24
CA VAL A 125 -13.64 -8.74 16.03
C VAL A 125 -12.14 -8.83 16.24
N ALA A 126 -11.55 -9.92 15.76
CA ALA A 126 -10.11 -10.10 15.76
C ALA A 126 -9.40 -9.10 14.84
N ALA A 127 -8.24 -8.62 15.29
CA ALA A 127 -7.32 -7.88 14.44
C ALA A 127 -6.84 -8.75 13.27
N SER A 128 -6.57 -8.13 12.13
CA SER A 128 -5.94 -8.74 10.96
C SER A 128 -4.55 -8.15 10.75
N ALA A 129 -3.61 -8.96 10.28
CA ALA A 129 -2.24 -8.52 9.97
C ALA A 129 -1.65 -9.36 8.84
N VAL A 130 -0.80 -8.74 8.02
CA VAL A 130 0.05 -9.47 7.08
C VAL A 130 1.32 -9.91 7.81
N ILE A 131 1.67 -11.20 7.75
CA ILE A 131 2.92 -11.74 8.29
C ILE A 131 3.81 -12.14 7.11
N ALA A 132 5.03 -11.63 7.12
CA ALA A 132 6.09 -11.99 6.19
C ALA A 132 7.08 -12.97 6.86
N PHE A 133 7.38 -14.05 6.16
CA PHE A 133 8.25 -15.13 6.61
C PHE A 133 9.61 -15.01 5.91
N THR A 134 10.69 -15.21 6.64
CA THR A 134 12.05 -15.27 6.07
C THR A 134 12.59 -16.67 6.28
N LEU A 135 13.00 -17.32 5.19
CA LEU A 135 13.63 -18.64 5.23
C LEU A 135 15.15 -18.54 5.43
N ALA A 136 15.74 -19.59 5.99
CA ALA A 136 17.18 -19.72 6.13
C ALA A 136 17.84 -19.94 4.75
N THR A 137 18.97 -19.27 4.50
CA THR A 137 19.74 -19.35 3.25
C THR A 137 21.02 -20.18 3.39
N ALA A 138 21.22 -20.84 4.53
CA ALA A 138 22.41 -21.64 4.78
C ALA A 138 22.41 -22.90 3.89
N ALA A 139 23.59 -23.37 3.50
CA ALA A 139 23.73 -24.61 2.72
C ALA A 139 23.01 -25.78 3.41
N GLY A 140 22.14 -26.48 2.66
CA GLY A 140 21.29 -27.56 3.18
C GLY A 140 19.91 -27.13 3.71
N SER A 141 19.58 -25.84 3.66
CA SER A 141 18.20 -25.37 3.90
C SER A 141 17.29 -25.82 2.76
N PRO A 142 16.02 -26.17 3.02
CA PRO A 142 15.09 -26.54 1.96
C PRO A 142 14.77 -25.33 1.08
N ASP A 143 14.65 -25.55 -0.24
CA ASP A 143 14.38 -24.48 -1.23
C ASP A 143 13.01 -23.84 -1.02
N ASN A 144 12.07 -24.60 -0.45
CA ASN A 144 10.74 -24.15 -0.09
C ASN A 144 10.29 -24.74 1.26
N VAL A 145 9.34 -24.06 1.91
CA VAL A 145 8.77 -24.47 3.21
C VAL A 145 7.27 -24.22 3.19
N LEU A 146 6.48 -25.24 3.52
CA LEU A 146 5.04 -25.10 3.74
C LEU A 146 4.78 -24.45 5.11
N ILE A 147 4.16 -23.29 5.09
CA ILE A 147 3.57 -22.61 6.24
C ILE A 147 2.06 -22.88 6.18
N ALA A 148 1.58 -23.84 6.96
CA ALA A 148 0.17 -24.21 6.95
C ALA A 148 -0.72 -23.11 7.54
N ALA A 149 -1.99 -23.05 7.13
CA ALA A 149 -3.02 -22.29 7.82
C ALA A 149 -3.08 -22.70 9.30
N GLY A 150 -3.24 -21.73 10.19
CA GLY A 150 -3.20 -21.96 11.64
C GLY A 150 -1.78 -21.93 12.24
N THR A 151 -0.73 -21.64 11.46
CA THR A 151 0.63 -21.46 12.00
C THR A 151 0.66 -20.26 12.94
N ARG A 152 1.12 -20.47 14.19
CA ARG A 152 1.07 -19.45 15.23
C ARG A 152 2.31 -18.58 15.31
N VAL A 153 2.08 -17.26 15.40
CA VAL A 153 3.09 -16.22 15.66
C VAL A 153 2.64 -15.37 16.84
N GLN A 154 3.57 -15.03 17.72
CA GLN A 154 3.31 -14.24 18.92
C GLN A 154 3.98 -12.86 18.81
N SER A 155 3.31 -11.85 19.36
CA SER A 155 3.87 -10.51 19.50
C SER A 155 4.85 -10.42 20.66
N ILE A 156 5.92 -9.64 20.46
CA ILE A 156 6.75 -9.15 21.56
C ILE A 156 6.09 -7.88 22.11
N PRO A 157 5.56 -7.90 23.34
CA PRO A 157 4.81 -6.76 23.88
C PRO A 157 5.70 -5.56 24.16
N GLY A 158 5.18 -4.35 23.91
CA GLY A 158 5.75 -3.12 24.44
C GLY A 158 5.47 -2.93 25.94
N PRO A 159 5.97 -1.84 26.55
CA PRO A 159 5.70 -1.53 27.95
C PRO A 159 4.18 -1.48 28.24
N GLY A 160 3.72 -2.28 29.21
CA GLY A 160 2.30 -2.35 29.59
C GLY A 160 1.40 -3.18 28.65
N GLN A 161 1.94 -3.80 27.61
CA GLN A 161 1.20 -4.70 26.72
C GLN A 161 1.38 -6.16 27.14
N MET A 162 0.41 -7.01 26.78
CA MET A 162 0.52 -8.47 26.91
C MET A 162 0.83 -9.11 25.56
N PRO A 163 1.54 -10.26 25.51
CA PRO A 163 1.76 -11.00 24.27
C PRO A 163 0.43 -11.40 23.61
N GLN A 164 0.32 -11.20 22.30
CA GLN A 164 -0.85 -11.53 21.49
C GLN A 164 -0.48 -12.61 20.48
N VAL A 165 -1.38 -13.55 20.20
CA VAL A 165 -1.13 -14.66 19.27
C VAL A 165 -1.96 -14.48 18.00
N PHE A 166 -1.31 -14.65 16.87
CA PHE A 166 -1.91 -14.63 15.54
C PHE A 166 -1.73 -15.98 14.87
N GLU A 167 -2.69 -16.35 14.03
CA GLU A 167 -2.65 -17.55 13.21
C GLU A 167 -2.78 -17.17 11.73
N THR A 168 -2.00 -17.82 10.87
CA THR A 168 -2.08 -17.66 9.41
C THR A 168 -3.46 -18.10 8.90
N SER A 169 -4.04 -17.31 7.98
CA SER A 169 -5.40 -17.54 7.47
C SER A 169 -5.47 -18.59 6.36
N SER A 170 -4.36 -18.85 5.66
CA SER A 170 -4.26 -19.81 4.57
C SER A 170 -2.87 -20.47 4.53
N ASP A 171 -2.76 -21.55 3.76
CA ASP A 171 -1.47 -22.17 3.46
C ASP A 171 -0.61 -21.23 2.58
N LEU A 172 0.69 -21.20 2.85
CA LEU A 172 1.70 -20.48 2.08
C LEU A 172 2.89 -21.41 1.81
N THR A 173 3.29 -21.56 0.56
CA THR A 173 4.57 -22.20 0.21
C THR A 173 5.63 -21.12 0.09
N ALA A 174 6.38 -20.89 1.17
CA ALA A 174 7.45 -19.91 1.19
C ALA A 174 8.68 -20.43 0.43
N VAL A 175 9.39 -19.56 -0.28
CA VAL A 175 10.60 -19.90 -1.06
C VAL A 175 11.73 -18.92 -0.81
N ILE A 176 12.98 -19.39 -0.83
CA ILE A 176 14.14 -18.56 -0.47
C ILE A 176 14.28 -17.34 -1.40
N ALA A 177 14.00 -17.50 -2.69
CA ALA A 177 14.13 -16.44 -3.69
C ALA A 177 13.20 -15.23 -3.44
N LEU A 178 12.15 -15.39 -2.64
CA LEU A 178 11.17 -14.34 -2.33
C LEU A 178 11.38 -13.69 -0.95
N ASN A 179 12.47 -14.01 -0.25
CA ASN A 179 12.76 -13.48 1.08
C ASN A 179 12.96 -11.95 1.12
N ALA A 180 13.69 -11.40 0.13
CA ALA A 180 14.12 -10.01 0.10
C ALA A 180 14.57 -9.63 -1.32
N LEU A 181 13.60 -9.44 -2.22
CA LEU A 181 13.86 -8.98 -3.59
C LEU A 181 14.27 -7.51 -3.57
N PRO A 182 15.45 -7.14 -4.07
CA PRO A 182 15.89 -5.74 -4.05
C PRO A 182 15.06 -4.92 -5.04
N ALA A 183 14.76 -3.67 -4.67
CA ALA A 183 14.17 -2.72 -5.61
C ALA A 183 15.12 -2.46 -6.80
N GLN A 184 14.53 -2.14 -7.95
CA GLN A 184 15.28 -1.74 -9.12
C GLN A 184 15.94 -0.38 -8.88
N THR A 185 17.27 -0.36 -8.88
CA THR A 185 18.06 0.88 -8.74
C THR A 185 18.69 1.33 -10.07
N GLU A 186 18.72 0.44 -11.05
CA GLU A 186 19.39 0.63 -12.31
C GLU A 186 18.48 0.23 -13.48
N ILE A 187 18.66 0.89 -14.61
CA ILE A 187 18.05 0.54 -15.88
C ILE A 187 19.12 0.04 -16.84
N PRO A 188 18.86 -1.01 -17.63
CA PRO A 188 19.69 -1.33 -18.78
C PRO A 188 19.80 -0.12 -19.69
N TRP A 189 20.99 0.17 -20.21
CA TRP A 189 21.11 1.16 -21.26
C TRP A 189 20.33 0.70 -22.49
N GLN A 190 19.46 1.58 -23.01
CA GLN A 190 18.75 1.37 -24.26
C GLN A 190 19.30 2.33 -25.32
N LEU A 191 19.48 1.81 -26.53
CA LEU A 191 19.97 2.58 -27.66
C LEU A 191 18.82 3.20 -28.45
N ASN A 192 18.76 4.52 -28.51
CA ASN A 192 17.76 5.27 -29.27
C ASN A 192 18.35 5.85 -30.57
N PRO A 193 17.53 6.04 -31.63
CA PRO A 193 17.97 6.74 -32.83
C PRO A 193 18.47 8.15 -32.49
N GLY A 194 19.61 8.54 -33.03
CA GLY A 194 20.23 9.83 -32.75
C GLY A 194 21.17 9.86 -31.54
N ASP A 195 21.23 8.79 -30.73
CA ASP A 195 22.18 8.72 -29.62
C ASP A 195 23.63 8.88 -30.11
N THR A 196 24.42 9.65 -29.36
CA THR A 196 25.83 9.94 -29.65
C THR A 196 26.77 9.53 -28.52
N THR A 197 26.22 8.93 -27.46
CA THR A 197 26.98 8.51 -26.28
C THR A 197 26.36 7.30 -25.60
N THR A 198 27.21 6.50 -24.95
CA THR A 198 26.81 5.40 -24.08
C THR A 198 27.82 5.22 -22.96
N TRP A 199 27.44 4.47 -21.94
CA TRP A 199 28.33 4.00 -20.89
C TRP A 199 28.66 2.54 -21.13
N ILE A 200 29.94 2.19 -20.99
CA ILE A 200 30.46 0.83 -21.10
C ILE A 200 30.97 0.39 -19.73
N THR A 201 30.63 -0.83 -19.33
CA THR A 201 31.07 -1.40 -18.05
C THR A 201 32.59 -1.51 -18.01
N GLY A 202 33.21 -1.07 -16.91
CA GLY A 202 34.65 -1.18 -16.69
C GLY A 202 35.43 0.10 -17.04
N SER A 203 36.52 0.32 -16.32
CA SER A 203 37.44 1.47 -16.48
C SER A 203 38.73 1.13 -17.23
N SER A 204 38.99 -0.16 -17.46
CA SER A 204 40.19 -0.69 -18.13
C SER A 204 39.91 -1.22 -19.55
N ASN A 205 38.88 -0.67 -20.21
CA ASN A 205 38.45 -1.11 -21.55
C ASN A 205 39.42 -0.72 -22.67
N ASN A 206 40.38 0.18 -22.38
CA ASN A 206 41.37 0.73 -23.32
C ASN A 206 40.74 1.30 -24.60
N ILE A 207 39.61 2.01 -24.46
CA ILE A 207 38.90 2.66 -25.58
C ILE A 207 39.59 4.00 -25.85
N ASN A 208 39.96 4.25 -27.11
CA ASN A 208 40.65 5.46 -27.54
C ASN A 208 39.83 6.24 -28.56
N VAL A 209 40.07 7.55 -28.64
CA VAL A 209 39.52 8.39 -29.71
C VAL A 209 40.02 7.88 -31.06
N GLY A 210 39.09 7.65 -31.99
CA GLY A 210 39.35 7.09 -33.32
C GLY A 210 39.10 5.58 -33.45
N ASP A 211 38.88 4.85 -32.35
CA ASP A 211 38.44 3.45 -32.39
C ASP A 211 37.09 3.32 -33.09
N ALA A 212 36.87 2.20 -33.78
CA ALA A 212 35.60 1.93 -34.46
C ALA A 212 34.69 1.08 -33.58
N LEU A 213 33.44 1.53 -33.43
CA LEU A 213 32.36 0.84 -32.72
C LEU A 213 31.34 0.35 -33.73
N LEU A 214 31.03 -0.94 -33.67
CA LEU A 214 30.01 -1.59 -34.48
C LEU A 214 28.87 -2.01 -33.58
N PHE A 215 27.69 -1.49 -33.89
CA PHE A 215 26.43 -1.83 -33.25
C PHE A 215 25.72 -2.86 -34.12
N ILE A 216 25.34 -4.01 -33.56
CA ILE A 216 24.64 -5.07 -34.29
C ILE A 216 23.38 -5.43 -33.52
N ALA A 217 22.23 -5.47 -34.21
CA ALA A 217 20.99 -5.95 -33.62
C ALA A 217 21.11 -7.45 -33.26
N THR A 218 20.59 -7.80 -32.10
CA THR A 218 20.57 -9.16 -31.57
C THR A 218 19.14 -9.66 -31.41
N SER A 219 18.98 -10.98 -31.47
CA SER A 219 17.75 -11.66 -31.08
C SER A 219 17.54 -11.57 -29.56
N SER A 220 16.34 -11.91 -29.07
CA SER A 220 16.04 -11.97 -27.63
C SER A 220 16.94 -12.92 -26.83
N SER A 221 17.68 -13.82 -27.50
CA SER A 221 18.70 -14.67 -26.89
C SER A 221 20.11 -14.05 -26.92
N GLY A 222 20.25 -12.76 -27.23
CA GLY A 222 21.52 -12.01 -27.26
C GLY A 222 22.45 -12.36 -28.43
N SER A 223 22.01 -13.19 -29.38
CA SER A 223 22.82 -13.58 -30.52
C SER A 223 22.64 -12.59 -31.69
N PRO A 224 23.73 -12.10 -32.33
CA PRO A 224 23.65 -11.22 -33.49
C PRO A 224 22.77 -11.79 -34.60
N ILE A 225 21.89 -10.97 -35.15
CA ILE A 225 20.98 -11.36 -36.23
C ILE A 225 21.78 -11.43 -37.54
N ALA A 226 21.76 -12.57 -38.22
CA ALA A 226 22.43 -12.73 -39.50
C ALA A 226 21.83 -11.81 -40.58
N ASN A 227 22.68 -11.04 -41.26
CA ASN A 227 22.28 -9.95 -42.18
C ASN A 227 21.34 -8.93 -41.53
N GLY A 228 21.38 -8.85 -40.20
CA GLY A 228 20.59 -7.93 -39.42
C GLY A 228 21.11 -6.50 -39.54
N PRO A 229 20.30 -5.53 -39.10
CA PRO A 229 20.71 -4.14 -39.08
C PRO A 229 21.94 -3.94 -38.20
N ALA A 230 22.89 -3.16 -38.70
CA ALA A 230 24.09 -2.77 -37.99
C ALA A 230 24.42 -1.30 -38.26
N ASP A 231 25.29 -0.71 -37.44
CA ASP A 231 25.79 0.65 -37.65
C ASP A 231 27.24 0.77 -37.20
N LEU A 232 28.01 1.63 -37.87
CA LEU A 232 29.43 1.87 -37.58
C LEU A 232 29.62 3.31 -37.14
N ARG A 233 30.26 3.50 -35.98
CA ARG A 233 30.60 4.82 -35.46
C ARG A 233 32.03 4.87 -34.99
N PHE A 234 32.60 6.07 -34.97
CA PHE A 234 33.98 6.29 -34.53
C PHE A 234 33.98 7.07 -33.24
N VAL A 235 34.74 6.59 -32.26
CA VAL A 235 34.88 7.23 -30.96
C VAL A 235 35.44 8.64 -31.14
N SER A 236 34.71 9.65 -30.67
CA SER A 236 35.08 11.06 -30.73
C SER A 236 35.61 11.57 -29.40
N ARG A 237 35.16 11.00 -28.28
CA ARG A 237 35.60 11.34 -26.91
C ARG A 237 35.44 10.13 -26.00
N VAL A 238 36.29 10.04 -24.98
CA VAL A 238 36.21 9.03 -23.92
C VAL A 238 36.38 9.72 -22.57
N HIS A 239 35.59 9.31 -21.59
CA HIS A 239 35.73 9.73 -20.20
C HIS A 239 35.63 8.51 -19.30
N ILE A 240 36.65 8.28 -18.47
CA ILE A 240 36.64 7.20 -17.47
C ILE A 240 36.08 7.80 -16.20
N ASP A 241 35.00 7.23 -15.68
CA ASP A 241 34.48 7.56 -14.36
C ASP A 241 35.02 6.57 -13.33
N PRO A 242 35.98 6.97 -12.49
CA PRO A 242 36.56 6.10 -11.49
C PRO A 242 35.59 5.76 -10.34
N VAL A 243 34.48 6.50 -10.19
CA VAL A 243 33.51 6.28 -9.10
C VAL A 243 32.54 5.16 -9.45
N SER A 244 31.91 5.23 -10.62
CA SER A 244 31.04 4.15 -11.12
C SER A 244 31.83 2.95 -11.66
N GLY A 245 33.13 3.13 -11.93
CA GLY A 245 33.96 2.11 -12.56
C GLY A 245 33.61 1.87 -14.03
N ASN A 246 32.88 2.79 -14.66
CA ASN A 246 32.42 2.71 -16.04
C ASN A 246 33.15 3.71 -16.94
N THR A 247 33.13 3.47 -18.25
CA THR A 247 33.69 4.35 -19.27
C THR A 247 32.57 4.96 -20.11
N GLN A 248 32.44 6.29 -20.10
CA GLN A 248 31.56 6.99 -21.02
C GLN A 248 32.28 7.21 -22.36
N VAL A 249 31.58 6.87 -23.44
CA VAL A 249 32.10 6.99 -24.80
C VAL A 249 31.16 7.87 -25.60
N TRP A 250 31.71 8.79 -26.40
CA TRP A 250 30.98 9.54 -27.42
C TRP A 250 31.49 9.16 -28.79
N TRP A 251 30.64 9.30 -29.79
CA TRP A 251 30.99 9.04 -31.19
C TRP A 251 30.55 10.17 -32.13
N ASN A 252 30.95 10.06 -33.39
CA ASN A 252 30.96 11.14 -34.37
C ASN A 252 29.60 11.55 -34.98
N ALA A 253 28.57 10.70 -34.90
CA ALA A 253 27.24 10.98 -35.46
C ALA A 253 26.15 10.15 -34.77
N GLY A 254 24.91 10.65 -34.71
CA GLY A 254 23.79 9.91 -34.12
C GLY A 254 23.62 8.52 -34.75
N ILE A 255 23.21 7.51 -33.98
CA ILE A 255 22.88 6.19 -34.53
C ILE A 255 21.76 6.31 -35.57
N SER A 256 21.95 5.66 -36.72
CA SER A 256 21.09 5.82 -37.90
C SER A 256 19.67 5.29 -37.64
N ASN A 257 18.68 5.91 -38.29
CA ASN A 257 17.26 5.62 -38.10
C ASN A 257 16.79 4.36 -38.87
N THR A 258 17.64 3.34 -39.02
CA THR A 258 17.26 2.06 -39.65
C THR A 258 16.39 1.25 -38.68
N ALA A 259 15.19 1.76 -38.39
CA ALA A 259 13.94 1.20 -37.81
C ALA A 259 13.92 -0.14 -37.00
N THR A 260 15.05 -0.70 -36.61
CA THR A 260 15.21 -2.10 -36.15
C THR A 260 16.39 -2.30 -35.20
N ILE A 261 17.43 -1.45 -35.20
CA ILE A 261 18.45 -1.46 -34.12
C ILE A 261 17.87 -0.90 -32.82
N ALA A 262 17.03 0.14 -32.90
CA ALA A 262 16.47 0.82 -31.74
C ALA A 262 15.35 0.04 -31.00
N THR A 263 14.82 -1.02 -31.61
CA THR A 263 13.74 -1.84 -31.04
C THR A 263 14.22 -3.24 -30.63
N SER A 264 15.51 -3.52 -30.79
CA SER A 264 16.14 -4.81 -30.51
C SER A 264 17.29 -4.63 -29.51
N ASP A 265 17.65 -5.66 -28.77
CA ASP A 265 18.89 -5.64 -27.97
C ASP A 265 20.11 -5.50 -28.90
N VAL A 266 21.14 -4.77 -28.50
CA VAL A 266 22.29 -4.43 -29.36
C VAL A 266 23.59 -4.93 -28.76
N ALA A 267 24.38 -5.63 -29.58
CA ALA A 267 25.77 -5.96 -29.25
C ALA A 267 26.71 -4.87 -29.80
N ILE A 268 27.63 -4.39 -28.95
CA ILE A 268 28.62 -3.38 -29.31
C ILE A 268 29.98 -4.05 -29.45
N TYR A 269 30.58 -4.00 -30.63
CA TYR A 269 31.94 -4.49 -30.87
C TYR A 269 32.90 -3.33 -31.10
N ILE A 270 34.05 -3.36 -30.45
CA ILE A 270 35.14 -2.42 -30.70
C ILE A 270 36.22 -3.04 -31.58
N PHE A 271 36.68 -2.29 -32.58
CA PHE A 271 37.81 -2.65 -33.44
C PHE A 271 39.02 -1.85 -33.04
N ARG A 272 40.11 -2.56 -32.73
CA ARG A 272 41.35 -1.96 -32.22
C ARG A 272 42.48 -1.94 -33.26
N LYS A 273 42.26 -2.51 -34.45
CA LYS A 273 43.28 -2.56 -35.51
C LYS A 273 42.69 -2.14 -36.85
N LYS A 274 43.46 -1.31 -37.56
CA LYS A 274 43.28 -1.03 -38.97
C LYS A 274 44.26 -1.90 -39.77
N ALA A 275 43.77 -2.45 -40.86
CA ALA A 275 44.51 -3.24 -41.83
C ALA A 275 44.19 -2.71 -43.24
N ALA A 276 45.03 -3.08 -44.20
CA ALA A 276 44.72 -2.87 -45.61
C ALA A 276 44.40 -4.20 -46.28
N LEU A 277 43.78 -4.14 -47.46
CA LEU A 277 43.64 -5.33 -48.29
C LEU A 277 44.99 -5.70 -48.92
N PHE A 278 45.22 -6.99 -49.09
CA PHE A 278 46.44 -7.49 -49.73
C PHE A 278 46.57 -6.93 -51.15
N GLY A 279 47.69 -6.27 -51.44
CA GLY A 279 47.91 -5.56 -52.70
C GLY A 279 47.80 -4.04 -52.58
N ALA A 280 47.27 -3.48 -51.49
CA ALA A 280 47.21 -2.02 -51.28
C ALA A 280 48.59 -1.36 -51.33
N GLN A 281 49.61 -2.05 -50.81
CA GLN A 281 51.01 -1.65 -50.79
C GLN A 281 51.79 -2.03 -52.06
N ALA A 282 51.15 -2.67 -53.04
CA ALA A 282 51.84 -3.09 -54.26
C ALA A 282 52.36 -1.86 -55.02
N ILE A 283 53.57 -1.91 -55.56
CA ILE A 283 54.10 -0.82 -56.39
C ILE A 283 53.16 -0.57 -57.58
N ASN A 284 52.98 0.68 -57.99
CA ASN A 284 52.19 0.96 -59.18
C ASN A 284 52.84 0.26 -60.39
N PRO A 285 52.11 -0.60 -61.14
CA PRO A 285 52.71 -1.37 -62.22
C PRO A 285 53.34 -0.50 -63.32
N PHE A 286 52.91 0.75 -63.51
CA PHE A 286 53.55 1.69 -64.45
C PHE A 286 54.99 2.08 -64.09
N LEU A 287 55.41 1.87 -62.84
CA LEU A 287 56.78 2.13 -62.39
C LEU A 287 57.72 0.95 -62.66
N LEU A 288 57.20 -0.18 -63.14
CA LEU A 288 57.97 -1.39 -63.46
C LEU A 288 58.18 -1.54 -64.98
N PRO A 289 59.32 -2.10 -65.44
CA PRO A 289 59.56 -2.34 -66.85
C PRO A 289 58.50 -3.27 -67.49
N PRO A 290 58.01 -2.99 -68.72
CA PRO A 290 56.95 -3.78 -69.37
C PRO A 290 57.23 -5.28 -69.50
N ASP A 291 58.50 -5.68 -69.68
CA ASP A 291 58.87 -7.09 -69.81
C ASP A 291 58.94 -7.83 -68.46
N THR A 292 59.14 -7.10 -67.35
CA THR A 292 59.11 -7.66 -66.00
C THR A 292 57.67 -7.92 -65.54
N LEU A 293 56.73 -7.06 -65.94
CA LEU A 293 55.31 -7.14 -65.56
C LEU A 293 54.62 -8.42 -66.05
N LYS A 294 54.97 -8.92 -67.24
CA LYS A 294 54.38 -10.15 -67.83
C LYS A 294 54.59 -11.40 -66.96
N ASN A 295 55.62 -11.40 -66.12
CA ASN A 295 55.99 -12.54 -65.28
C ASN A 295 55.53 -12.40 -63.82
N ILE A 296 54.85 -11.29 -63.46
CA ILE A 296 54.34 -11.06 -62.11
C ILE A 296 52.86 -11.48 -62.05
N PRO A 297 52.50 -12.49 -61.23
CA PRO A 297 51.11 -12.89 -61.03
C PRO A 297 50.22 -11.72 -60.54
N GLY A 298 49.06 -11.53 -61.16
CA GLY A 298 48.13 -10.43 -60.87
C GLY A 298 48.20 -9.23 -61.83
N HIS A 299 49.14 -9.23 -62.79
CA HIS A 299 49.17 -8.25 -63.89
C HIS A 299 48.01 -8.48 -64.88
N PRO A 300 47.37 -7.44 -65.44
CA PRO A 300 46.38 -7.60 -66.50
C PRO A 300 46.95 -8.38 -67.69
N PRO A 301 46.24 -9.36 -68.27
CA PRO A 301 46.61 -9.85 -69.60
C PRO A 301 46.53 -8.69 -70.60
N ALA A 302 47.45 -8.65 -71.58
CA ALA A 302 47.41 -7.66 -72.65
C ALA A 302 46.01 -7.64 -73.30
N PRO A 303 45.45 -6.47 -73.65
CA PRO A 303 44.11 -6.41 -74.24
C PRO A 303 44.09 -7.28 -75.50
N ALA A 304 43.14 -8.22 -75.57
CA ALA A 304 42.88 -8.96 -76.79
C ALA A 304 42.51 -7.93 -77.87
N THR A 305 43.30 -7.85 -78.93
CA THR A 305 42.96 -7.05 -80.10
C THR A 305 41.63 -7.55 -80.66
N THR A 306 40.61 -6.72 -80.60
CA THR A 306 39.31 -6.97 -81.21
C THR A 306 39.47 -7.09 -82.73
N SER A 307 39.59 -8.32 -83.22
CA SER A 307 39.36 -8.68 -84.61
C SER A 307 38.92 -10.14 -84.65
N THR A 308 37.61 -10.41 -84.46
CA THR A 308 36.90 -11.65 -84.87
C THR A 308 35.41 -11.74 -84.49
N LEU A 309 34.68 -10.63 -84.25
CA LEU A 309 33.22 -10.70 -84.04
C LEU A 309 32.46 -9.58 -84.80
N LEU A 310 32.78 -9.39 -86.08
CA LEU A 310 32.03 -8.48 -86.96
C LEU A 310 31.65 -9.10 -88.32
N SER A 311 31.41 -10.42 -88.38
CA SER A 311 30.98 -11.10 -89.62
C SER A 311 29.73 -11.98 -89.50
N ALA A 312 28.92 -11.86 -88.45
CA ALA A 312 27.69 -12.66 -88.33
C ALA A 312 26.51 -11.88 -87.74
N ILE A 313 26.10 -10.79 -88.40
CA ILE A 313 24.74 -10.23 -88.24
C ILE A 313 24.25 -9.84 -89.64
N PRO A 314 23.26 -10.54 -90.23
CA PRO A 314 22.63 -10.11 -91.47
C PRO A 314 21.75 -8.89 -91.20
N ALA A 315 21.79 -7.93 -92.13
CA ALA A 315 20.95 -6.74 -92.12
C ALA A 315 19.46 -7.11 -92.27
N ALA A 316 18.64 -6.74 -91.29
CA ALA A 316 17.19 -6.64 -91.43
C ALA A 316 16.66 -5.44 -90.62
N GLU A 317 15.76 -4.68 -91.24
CA GLU A 317 15.18 -3.39 -90.84
C GLU A 317 14.45 -3.36 -89.48
N PRO A 318 14.28 -2.17 -88.88
CA PRO A 318 13.86 -2.03 -87.49
C PRO A 318 12.34 -2.22 -87.35
N LYS A 319 11.92 -3.23 -86.60
CA LYS A 319 10.57 -3.29 -86.02
C LYS A 319 10.64 -2.93 -84.54
N ALA A 320 9.94 -1.85 -84.19
CA ALA A 320 9.69 -1.45 -82.82
C ALA A 320 9.05 -2.62 -82.04
N ILE A 321 9.69 -3.04 -80.96
CA ILE A 321 9.11 -3.94 -79.96
C ILE A 321 8.76 -3.06 -78.76
N THR A 322 7.46 -2.79 -78.59
CA THR A 322 6.91 -2.25 -77.35
C THR A 322 6.63 -3.42 -76.41
N ILE A 323 7.34 -3.50 -75.29
CA ILE A 323 7.00 -4.38 -74.16
C ILE A 323 6.74 -3.49 -72.94
N ALA A 324 5.57 -3.67 -72.34
CA ALA A 324 5.09 -2.94 -71.19
C ALA A 324 5.86 -3.34 -69.90
N GLY A 325 6.17 -2.33 -69.07
CA GLY A 325 6.49 -2.52 -67.65
C GLY A 325 7.97 -2.40 -67.27
N THR A 326 8.38 -1.18 -66.90
CA THR A 326 9.55 -0.78 -66.11
C THR A 326 10.95 -1.15 -66.64
N ILE A 327 11.63 -0.10 -67.13
CA ILE A 327 12.99 -0.09 -67.68
C ILE A 327 14.00 -0.41 -66.56
N SER A 328 14.72 -1.53 -66.69
CA SER A 328 16.00 -1.72 -66.00
C SER A 328 17.11 -1.14 -66.87
N THR A 329 17.80 -0.11 -66.40
CA THR A 329 18.84 0.64 -67.11
C THR A 329 20.23 -0.05 -67.11
N SER A 330 20.31 -1.39 -67.13
CA SER A 330 21.61 -2.08 -66.93
C SER A 330 22.25 -2.74 -68.16
N LEU A 331 21.75 -2.55 -69.39
CA LEU A 331 22.27 -3.29 -70.56
C LEU A 331 22.71 -2.45 -71.77
N LEU A 332 22.99 -1.16 -71.57
CA LEU A 332 23.76 -0.35 -72.54
C LEU A 332 24.87 0.44 -71.84
N ALA A 333 25.91 -0.28 -71.46
CA ALA A 333 27.26 0.26 -71.49
C ALA A 333 28.14 -0.86 -72.06
N THR A 334 28.31 -0.88 -73.38
CA THR A 334 29.57 -1.31 -73.98
C THR A 334 30.67 -0.48 -73.30
N ARG A 335 31.17 -0.97 -72.17
CA ARG A 335 32.33 -0.41 -71.49
C ARG A 335 33.46 -0.49 -72.50
N PHE A 336 33.89 0.66 -73.01
CA PHE A 336 35.27 0.81 -73.44
C PHE A 336 36.13 0.28 -72.30
N VAL A 337 36.74 -0.89 -72.49
CA VAL A 337 37.69 -1.46 -71.53
C VAL A 337 38.90 -0.54 -71.58
N LYS A 338 38.91 0.49 -70.72
CA LYS A 338 40.15 1.19 -70.37
C LYS A 338 41.08 0.09 -69.84
N SER A 339 42.29 -0.04 -70.39
CA SER A 339 43.25 -0.99 -69.81
C SER A 339 43.36 -0.68 -68.32
N PRO A 340 43.35 -1.68 -67.41
CA PRO A 340 43.50 -1.40 -65.99
C PRO A 340 44.77 -0.57 -65.80
N THR A 341 44.64 0.60 -65.15
CA THR A 341 45.76 1.48 -64.82
C THR A 341 46.52 1.00 -63.57
N ASP A 342 46.22 -0.21 -63.11
CA ASP A 342 46.70 -0.80 -61.87
C ASP A 342 46.64 -2.34 -61.95
N TRP A 343 47.08 -3.03 -60.89
CA TRP A 343 46.95 -4.48 -60.77
C TRP A 343 45.49 -4.95 -60.89
N ILE A 344 45.27 -6.15 -61.42
CA ILE A 344 43.97 -6.83 -61.29
C ILE A 344 44.00 -7.54 -59.94
N PHE A 345 43.53 -6.85 -58.90
CA PHE A 345 43.33 -7.48 -57.61
C PHE A 345 42.34 -8.63 -57.75
N GLN A 346 42.69 -9.78 -57.15
CA GLN A 346 41.99 -11.05 -57.37
C GLN A 346 40.49 -10.88 -57.12
N PRO A 347 39.65 -11.36 -58.07
CA PRO A 347 38.21 -11.38 -57.86
C PRO A 347 37.89 -12.30 -56.69
N VAL A 348 36.96 -11.87 -55.84
CA VAL A 348 36.63 -12.59 -54.62
C VAL A 348 35.74 -13.78 -54.97
N THR A 349 36.25 -14.99 -54.72
CA THR A 349 35.49 -16.24 -54.85
C THR A 349 35.24 -16.84 -53.47
N ASN A 350 34.01 -17.29 -53.22
CA ASN A 350 33.59 -17.96 -51.99
C ASN A 350 33.78 -17.13 -50.71
N GLY A 351 33.64 -15.80 -50.78
CA GLY A 351 33.73 -14.93 -49.60
C GLY A 351 35.12 -14.84 -48.96
N VAL A 352 36.18 -15.13 -49.71
CA VAL A 352 37.55 -15.14 -49.21
C VAL A 352 38.27 -13.83 -49.53
N ILE A 353 38.90 -13.22 -48.53
CA ILE A 353 39.71 -12.00 -48.70
C ILE A 353 41.03 -12.10 -47.94
N ASN A 354 42.08 -11.46 -48.45
CA ASN A 354 43.40 -11.42 -47.81
C ASN A 354 43.70 -10.01 -47.29
N LEU A 355 44.23 -9.92 -46.07
CA LEU A 355 44.77 -8.70 -45.50
C LEU A 355 46.25 -8.52 -45.87
N ASP A 356 46.77 -7.31 -45.75
CA ASP A 356 48.14 -6.94 -46.11
C ASP A 356 49.23 -7.57 -45.22
N ALA A 357 48.87 -8.02 -44.02
CA ALA A 357 49.79 -8.66 -43.07
C ALA A 357 49.12 -9.82 -42.32
N ALA A 358 49.91 -10.54 -41.51
CA ALA A 358 49.42 -11.57 -40.61
C ALA A 358 48.96 -10.94 -39.28
N TYR A 359 47.66 -11.07 -39.00
CA TYR A 359 47.01 -10.60 -37.79
C TYR A 359 46.56 -11.78 -36.93
N THR A 360 46.92 -11.74 -35.64
CA THR A 360 46.52 -12.75 -34.66
C THR A 360 45.12 -12.49 -34.09
N GLY A 361 44.45 -13.54 -33.64
CA GLY A 361 43.15 -13.44 -32.95
C GLY A 361 41.94 -13.14 -33.85
N LEU A 362 42.05 -13.35 -35.18
CA LEU A 362 40.95 -13.13 -36.11
C LEU A 362 40.02 -14.33 -36.30
N SER A 363 40.45 -15.52 -35.88
CA SER A 363 39.58 -16.71 -35.93
C SER A 363 38.52 -16.63 -34.83
N PRO A 364 37.24 -16.89 -35.13
CA PRO A 364 36.22 -17.08 -34.10
C PRO A 364 36.60 -18.23 -33.18
N ALA A 365 36.35 -18.07 -31.88
CA ALA A 365 36.61 -19.10 -30.87
C ALA A 365 35.39 -20.00 -30.57
N GLY A 366 34.24 -19.68 -31.18
CA GLY A 366 32.97 -20.37 -30.96
C GLY A 366 31.81 -19.53 -31.50
N THR A 367 30.59 -19.87 -31.08
CA THR A 367 29.35 -19.20 -31.53
C THR A 367 28.79 -18.20 -30.53
N ALA A 368 29.32 -18.14 -29.31
CA ALA A 368 28.90 -17.16 -28.31
C ALA A 368 29.29 -15.73 -28.76
N PRO A 369 28.49 -14.68 -28.46
CA PRO A 369 28.75 -13.32 -28.95
C PRO A 369 30.16 -12.78 -28.66
N ALA A 370 30.72 -13.08 -27.49
CA ALA A 370 32.09 -12.68 -27.11
C ALA A 370 33.20 -13.43 -27.88
N GLN A 371 32.88 -14.56 -28.51
CA GLN A 371 33.80 -15.41 -29.27
C GLN A 371 33.74 -15.16 -30.78
N LEU A 372 32.76 -14.38 -31.25
CA LEU A 372 32.63 -13.99 -32.65
C LEU A 372 33.71 -12.99 -33.05
N GLN A 373 34.09 -13.03 -34.33
CA GLN A 373 34.99 -12.06 -34.92
C GLN A 373 34.33 -11.40 -36.14
N TRP A 374 34.48 -10.09 -36.25
CA TRP A 374 33.90 -9.27 -37.29
C TRP A 374 34.98 -8.58 -38.11
N LEU A 375 34.64 -8.22 -39.34
CA LEU A 375 35.44 -7.42 -40.26
C LEU A 375 34.56 -6.28 -40.78
N VAL A 376 35.07 -5.06 -40.79
CA VAL A 376 34.41 -3.93 -41.48
C VAL A 376 35.32 -3.42 -42.58
N LEU A 377 34.81 -3.37 -43.81
CA LEU A 377 35.49 -2.77 -44.95
C LEU A 377 34.84 -1.43 -45.26
N THR A 378 35.66 -0.41 -45.48
CA THR A 378 35.20 0.92 -45.88
C THR A 378 36.10 1.48 -46.96
N ASN A 379 35.49 2.09 -47.98
CA ASN A 379 36.15 2.90 -49.00
C ASN A 379 35.34 4.20 -49.20
N SER A 380 35.64 4.97 -50.25
CA SER A 380 34.96 6.25 -50.51
C SER A 380 33.46 6.15 -50.81
N ASN A 381 32.97 4.97 -51.23
CA ASN A 381 31.62 4.80 -51.76
C ASN A 381 30.78 3.77 -50.99
N GLU A 382 31.43 2.84 -50.28
CA GLU A 382 30.78 1.69 -49.68
C GLU A 382 31.40 1.36 -48.31
N THR A 383 30.53 0.98 -47.36
CA THR A 383 30.93 0.45 -46.05
C THR A 383 30.10 -0.79 -45.76
N ALA A 384 30.76 -1.91 -45.47
CA ALA A 384 30.12 -3.18 -45.23
C ALA A 384 30.74 -3.93 -44.05
N VAL A 385 29.89 -4.66 -43.34
CA VAL A 385 30.22 -5.45 -42.17
C VAL A 385 30.11 -6.93 -42.52
N PHE A 386 31.08 -7.71 -42.08
CA PHE A 386 31.16 -9.14 -42.31
C PHE A 386 31.44 -9.90 -41.03
N GLN A 387 30.80 -11.06 -40.87
CA GLN A 387 31.20 -12.03 -39.86
C GLN A 387 32.32 -12.91 -40.41
N ILE A 388 33.43 -13.01 -39.67
CA ILE A 388 34.53 -13.92 -39.99
C ILE A 388 34.10 -15.33 -39.57
N SER A 389 34.13 -16.28 -40.50
CA SER A 389 33.87 -17.70 -40.21
C SER A 389 35.15 -18.49 -39.97
N ASN A 390 36.23 -18.11 -40.65
CA ASN A 390 37.53 -18.74 -40.50
C ASN A 390 38.63 -17.73 -40.82
N ALA A 391 39.77 -17.85 -40.14
CA ALA A 391 40.97 -17.10 -40.44
C ALA A 391 42.16 -18.05 -40.49
N SER A 392 42.91 -18.03 -41.59
CA SER A 392 44.13 -18.80 -41.77
C SER A 392 45.26 -17.90 -42.27
N GLU A 393 46.50 -18.33 -42.09
CA GLU A 393 47.64 -17.64 -42.67
C GLU A 393 47.84 -18.09 -44.12
N SER A 394 48.15 -17.16 -45.01
CA SER A 394 48.50 -17.44 -46.41
C SER A 394 49.72 -16.63 -46.83
N ASN A 395 50.31 -16.93 -47.99
CA ASN A 395 51.41 -16.15 -48.56
C ASN A 395 51.18 -16.03 -50.08
N PRO A 396 50.24 -15.17 -50.50
CA PRO A 396 49.89 -15.02 -51.89
C PRO A 396 51.05 -14.34 -52.63
N ASN A 397 51.71 -15.04 -53.55
CA ASN A 397 52.81 -14.49 -54.35
C ASN A 397 52.25 -13.70 -55.56
N LEU A 398 51.54 -12.60 -55.29
CA LEU A 398 50.89 -11.74 -56.30
C LEU A 398 51.35 -10.29 -56.17
N TYR A 399 51.24 -9.51 -57.25
CA TYR A 399 51.51 -8.06 -57.30
C TYR A 399 52.93 -7.65 -56.85
N ALA A 400 53.90 -8.57 -57.02
CA ALA A 400 55.27 -8.45 -56.53
C ALA A 400 55.41 -8.30 -55.00
N LEU A 401 54.43 -8.80 -54.24
CA LEU A 401 54.46 -8.87 -52.80
C LEU A 401 54.74 -10.31 -52.34
N THR A 402 55.70 -10.46 -51.42
CA THR A 402 56.00 -11.72 -50.73
C THR A 402 55.87 -11.49 -49.23
N ALA A 403 54.65 -11.60 -48.73
CA ALA A 403 54.34 -11.36 -47.33
C ALA A 403 53.35 -12.40 -46.80
N LYS A 404 53.53 -12.77 -45.54
CA LYS A 404 52.57 -13.58 -44.81
C LYS A 404 51.33 -12.73 -44.52
N THR A 405 50.16 -13.22 -44.89
CA THR A 405 48.88 -12.52 -44.78
C THR A 405 47.86 -13.31 -43.97
N SER A 406 46.87 -12.63 -43.41
CA SER A 406 45.65 -13.26 -42.91
C SER A 406 44.63 -13.40 -44.04
N GLN A 407 44.31 -14.65 -44.38
CA GLN A 407 43.20 -15.02 -45.25
C GLN A 407 41.94 -15.23 -44.40
N LEU A 408 40.88 -14.49 -44.71
CA LEU A 408 39.61 -14.55 -44.00
C LEU A 408 38.54 -15.17 -44.90
N THR A 409 37.73 -16.06 -44.35
CA THR A 409 36.49 -16.55 -44.96
C THR A 409 35.30 -15.89 -44.27
N LEU A 410 34.40 -15.30 -45.04
CA LEU A 410 33.28 -14.47 -44.55
C LEU A 410 31.94 -15.15 -44.87
N SER A 411 30.94 -14.99 -43.99
CA SER A 411 29.63 -15.67 -44.13
C SER A 411 28.40 -14.76 -44.13
N THR A 412 28.43 -13.69 -43.34
CA THR A 412 27.29 -12.79 -43.12
C THR A 412 27.63 -11.40 -43.64
N LEU A 413 26.68 -10.66 -44.21
CA LEU A 413 26.88 -9.33 -44.78
C LEU A 413 25.79 -8.33 -44.32
N ALA A 414 26.23 -7.16 -43.86
CA ALA A 414 25.38 -5.97 -43.75
C ALA A 414 26.06 -4.77 -44.43
N VAL A 415 25.42 -4.20 -45.46
CA VAL A 415 25.91 -3.01 -46.16
C VAL A 415 25.36 -1.76 -45.47
N LEU A 416 26.23 -0.95 -44.88
CA LEU A 416 25.88 0.22 -44.07
C LEU A 416 25.77 1.51 -44.89
N GLY A 417 26.55 1.61 -45.96
CA GLY A 417 26.48 2.67 -46.96
C GLY A 417 26.93 2.09 -48.28
N GLY A 418 26.20 2.34 -49.37
CA GLY A 418 26.38 1.67 -50.66
C GLY A 418 25.07 1.09 -51.20
N ASN A 419 25.14 -0.01 -51.95
CA ASN A 419 23.96 -0.69 -52.49
C ASN A 419 23.52 -1.85 -51.57
N PRO A 420 22.45 -1.70 -50.78
CA PRO A 420 22.07 -2.66 -49.75
C PRO A 420 21.56 -4.02 -50.27
N GLY A 421 21.31 -4.17 -51.58
CA GLY A 421 20.84 -5.42 -52.19
C GLY A 421 21.94 -6.31 -52.79
N SER A 422 23.21 -5.93 -52.69
CA SER A 422 24.33 -6.65 -53.30
C SER A 422 24.68 -7.93 -52.54
N GLY A 423 25.03 -9.01 -53.26
CA GLY A 423 25.47 -10.26 -52.66
C GLY A 423 26.89 -10.17 -52.07
N LEU A 424 27.25 -11.12 -51.18
CA LEU A 424 28.55 -11.18 -50.50
C LEU A 424 29.75 -10.98 -51.45
N ASN A 425 29.82 -11.76 -52.53
CA ASN A 425 30.94 -11.69 -53.47
C ASN A 425 30.93 -10.40 -54.31
N ASP A 426 29.75 -9.82 -54.59
CA ASP A 426 29.64 -8.57 -55.36
C ASP A 426 30.25 -7.42 -54.56
N VAL A 427 29.87 -7.31 -53.28
CA VAL A 427 30.39 -6.29 -52.35
C VAL A 427 31.89 -6.48 -52.15
N LEU A 428 32.36 -7.70 -51.91
CA LEU A 428 33.79 -7.97 -51.75
C LEU A 428 34.58 -7.71 -53.05
N THR A 429 33.98 -7.91 -54.22
CA THR A 429 34.60 -7.55 -55.50
C THR A 429 34.71 -6.03 -55.66
N THR A 430 33.74 -5.25 -55.18
CA THR A 430 33.86 -3.78 -55.12
C THR A 430 35.06 -3.35 -54.28
N PHE A 431 35.20 -3.90 -53.07
CA PHE A 431 36.35 -3.59 -52.21
C PHE A 431 37.69 -4.09 -52.78
N SER A 432 37.70 -5.24 -53.47
CA SER A 432 38.90 -5.73 -54.16
C SER A 432 39.32 -4.80 -55.32
N ASN A 433 38.36 -4.28 -56.10
CA ASN A 433 38.67 -3.29 -57.14
C ASN A 433 39.23 -1.98 -56.54
N ASP A 434 38.77 -1.60 -55.35
CA ASP A 434 39.22 -0.43 -54.60
C ASP A 434 40.27 -0.78 -53.53
N THR A 435 41.06 -1.85 -53.74
CA THR A 435 42.03 -2.40 -52.76
C THR A 435 42.94 -1.33 -52.16
N ARG A 436 43.42 -0.37 -52.96
CA ARG A 436 44.36 0.68 -52.50
C ARG A 436 43.76 1.69 -51.54
N ILE A 437 42.45 1.89 -51.57
CA ILE A 437 41.74 2.89 -50.77
C ILE A 437 40.79 2.25 -49.74
N THR A 438 40.74 0.92 -49.71
CA THR A 438 39.92 0.18 -48.75
C THR A 438 40.64 0.04 -47.43
N THR A 439 39.99 0.48 -46.36
CA THR A 439 40.42 0.25 -44.98
C THR A 439 39.65 -0.92 -44.40
N ALA A 440 40.37 -1.86 -43.77
CA ALA A 440 39.79 -2.97 -43.04
C ALA A 440 39.92 -2.75 -41.53
N TYR A 441 38.81 -2.82 -40.80
CA TYR A 441 38.80 -2.84 -39.34
C TYR A 441 38.64 -4.27 -38.86
N VAL A 442 39.58 -4.72 -38.03
CA VAL A 442 39.69 -6.12 -37.59
C VAL A 442 39.97 -6.22 -36.08
N SER A 443 40.00 -7.46 -35.57
CA SER A 443 40.18 -7.77 -34.15
C SER A 443 39.07 -7.18 -33.28
N SER A 444 37.82 -7.54 -33.59
CA SER A 444 36.66 -7.09 -32.84
C SER A 444 36.63 -7.69 -31.43
N THR A 445 36.23 -6.91 -30.43
CA THR A 445 35.96 -7.39 -29.07
C THR A 445 34.60 -6.90 -28.61
N LEU A 446 33.81 -7.75 -27.97
CA LEU A 446 32.51 -7.35 -27.42
C LEU A 446 32.70 -6.41 -26.23
N LEU A 447 31.96 -5.30 -26.23
CA LEU A 447 31.81 -4.39 -25.12
C LEU A 447 30.47 -4.63 -24.44
N THR A 448 30.45 -4.57 -23.11
CA THR A 448 29.23 -4.69 -22.31
C THR A 448 28.70 -3.29 -22.00
N PRO A 449 27.49 -2.92 -22.46
CA PRO A 449 26.87 -1.68 -22.04
C PRO A 449 26.69 -1.65 -20.52
N ALA A 450 26.95 -0.51 -19.89
CA ALA A 450 26.72 -0.35 -18.47
C ALA A 450 25.22 -0.22 -18.18
N THR A 451 24.79 -0.75 -17.04
CA THR A 451 23.53 -0.37 -16.41
C THR A 451 23.66 1.04 -15.85
N LEU A 452 22.59 1.83 -15.97
CA LEU A 452 22.59 3.22 -15.55
C LEU A 452 21.76 3.39 -14.27
N PRO A 453 22.26 4.14 -13.29
CA PRO A 453 21.49 4.45 -12.09
C PRO A 453 20.26 5.28 -12.45
N ILE A 454 19.10 4.92 -11.90
CA ILE A 454 17.85 5.66 -12.10
C ILE A 454 17.93 6.94 -11.26
N THR A 455 18.40 8.04 -11.84
CA THR A 455 18.60 9.32 -11.14
C THR A 455 17.63 10.41 -11.59
N GLN A 456 16.90 10.18 -12.70
CA GLN A 456 15.90 11.12 -13.21
C GLN A 456 14.52 10.78 -12.68
N TRP A 457 14.02 11.61 -11.77
CA TRP A 457 12.66 11.49 -11.26
C TRP A 457 11.67 12.08 -12.28
N THR A 458 10.80 11.23 -12.82
CA THR A 458 9.67 11.64 -13.67
C THR A 458 8.37 11.44 -12.90
N GLY A 459 7.53 12.47 -12.80
CA GLY A 459 6.28 12.41 -12.04
C GLY A 459 5.58 13.77 -11.88
N PRO A 460 4.33 13.79 -11.40
CA PRO A 460 3.56 15.02 -11.22
C PRO A 460 4.10 15.91 -10.09
N THR A 461 4.79 15.33 -9.11
CA THR A 461 5.45 16.02 -8.00
C THR A 461 6.88 15.49 -7.86
N THR A 462 7.86 16.32 -8.19
CA THR A 462 9.29 16.00 -8.08
C THR A 462 9.98 16.97 -7.16
N PHE A 463 10.99 16.49 -6.42
CA PHE A 463 11.81 17.32 -5.54
C PHE A 463 13.28 17.24 -5.93
N THR A 464 14.06 18.25 -5.55
CA THR A 464 15.51 18.27 -5.79
C THR A 464 16.17 17.12 -5.04
N LEU A 465 16.83 16.22 -5.78
CA LEU A 465 17.60 15.11 -5.22
C LEU A 465 19.05 15.53 -4.97
N ALA A 466 19.72 14.89 -4.02
CA ALA A 466 21.18 14.98 -3.89
C ALA A 466 21.87 14.47 -5.17
N PRO A 467 23.03 15.03 -5.55
CA PRO A 467 23.80 14.52 -6.68
C PRO A 467 24.08 13.02 -6.54
N GLY A 468 23.72 12.24 -7.58
CA GLY A 468 23.93 10.78 -7.61
C GLY A 468 22.91 9.96 -6.82
N MET A 469 21.91 10.59 -6.18
CA MET A 469 20.85 9.86 -5.48
C MET A 469 19.94 9.12 -6.48
N ILE A 470 19.68 7.84 -6.20
CA ILE A 470 18.71 7.03 -6.93
C ILE A 470 17.30 7.52 -6.62
N VAL A 471 16.43 7.52 -7.63
CA VAL A 471 15.02 7.90 -7.48
C VAL A 471 14.39 7.06 -6.37
N PRO A 472 13.78 7.69 -5.36
CA PRO A 472 13.14 6.97 -4.26
C PRO A 472 12.01 6.04 -4.71
N VAL A 473 11.81 4.94 -3.98
CA VAL A 473 10.62 4.09 -4.14
C VAL A 473 9.46 4.72 -3.37
N GLN A 474 8.34 4.95 -4.07
CA GLN A 474 7.12 5.55 -3.53
C GLN A 474 5.92 5.24 -4.44
N GLY A 475 4.70 5.50 -3.96
CA GLY A 475 3.49 5.47 -4.80
C GLY A 475 2.91 4.07 -4.98
N GLY A 476 2.12 3.88 -6.04
CA GLY A 476 1.34 2.66 -6.28
C GLY A 476 2.06 1.55 -7.05
N SER A 477 3.38 1.61 -7.22
CA SER A 477 4.11 0.59 -7.97
C SER A 477 5.54 0.44 -7.46
N VAL A 478 6.04 -0.79 -7.41
CA VAL A 478 7.43 -1.11 -7.05
C VAL A 478 8.02 -2.05 -8.09
N ALA A 479 9.15 -1.66 -8.68
CA ALA A 479 9.94 -2.54 -9.55
C ALA A 479 11.03 -3.22 -8.72
N VAL A 480 11.16 -4.54 -8.87
CA VAL A 480 12.14 -5.38 -8.16
C VAL A 480 12.95 -6.22 -9.13
N VAL A 481 14.16 -6.59 -8.74
CA VAL A 481 15.00 -7.54 -9.49
C VAL A 481 14.66 -8.96 -9.04
N GLY A 482 14.30 -9.83 -9.98
CA GLY A 482 13.77 -11.17 -9.73
C GLY A 482 12.25 -11.16 -9.53
N GLY A 483 11.71 -12.17 -8.83
CA GLY A 483 10.29 -12.21 -8.44
C GLY A 483 9.31 -12.58 -9.56
N GLN A 484 9.78 -13.21 -10.65
CA GLN A 484 8.96 -13.51 -11.83
C GLN A 484 7.78 -14.45 -11.55
N ASN A 485 7.81 -15.16 -10.42
CA ASN A 485 6.76 -16.11 -9.99
C ASN A 485 5.82 -15.53 -8.91
N ILE A 486 5.90 -14.23 -8.60
CA ILE A 486 4.96 -13.60 -7.68
C ILE A 486 3.56 -13.64 -8.30
N ALA A 487 2.58 -14.12 -7.55
CA ALA A 487 1.19 -14.15 -7.96
C ALA A 487 0.52 -12.78 -7.70
N ALA A 488 -0.37 -12.38 -8.61
CA ALA A 488 -1.30 -11.29 -8.32
C ALA A 488 -2.20 -11.66 -7.12
N HIS A 489 -2.68 -10.63 -6.43
CA HIS A 489 -3.49 -10.66 -5.20
C HIS A 489 -2.80 -11.26 -3.97
N GLY A 490 -1.52 -11.61 -4.06
CA GLY A 490 -0.72 -12.01 -2.90
C GLY A 490 -0.32 -10.79 -2.06
N PRO A 491 -0.34 -10.89 -0.72
CA PRO A 491 0.26 -9.87 0.14
C PRO A 491 1.78 -9.89 0.01
N ILE A 492 2.40 -8.73 0.16
CA ILE A 492 3.85 -8.55 0.20
C ILE A 492 4.22 -7.61 1.35
N GLY A 493 5.45 -7.76 1.85
CA GLY A 493 6.07 -6.82 2.76
C GLY A 493 7.15 -6.00 2.07
N ILE A 494 7.00 -4.68 2.03
CA ILE A 494 8.04 -3.76 1.57
C ILE A 494 8.78 -3.26 2.80
N SER A 495 10.11 -3.31 2.80
CA SER A 495 10.93 -2.71 3.85
C SER A 495 12.13 -1.98 3.26
N GLY A 496 12.40 -0.79 3.80
CA GLY A 496 13.51 0.05 3.38
C GLY A 496 13.73 1.17 4.38
N LYS A 497 14.81 1.92 4.19
CA LYS A 497 15.06 3.13 4.97
C LYS A 497 14.41 4.32 4.31
N ARG A 498 13.90 5.21 5.15
CA ARG A 498 13.17 6.41 4.70
C ARG A 498 14.16 7.43 4.18
N VAL A 499 13.76 8.14 3.12
CA VAL A 499 14.53 9.26 2.58
C VAL A 499 14.68 10.35 3.63
N ARG A 500 15.85 11.00 3.63
CA ARG A 500 16.13 12.18 4.44
C ARG A 500 15.70 13.44 3.71
N LEU A 501 15.10 14.36 4.43
CA LEU A 501 14.77 15.71 3.96
C LEU A 501 15.71 16.70 4.63
N GLN A 502 16.47 17.45 3.84
CA GLN A 502 17.30 18.54 4.30
C GLN A 502 16.64 19.88 3.99
N VAL A 503 16.53 20.74 5.01
CA VAL A 503 16.01 22.11 4.87
C VAL A 503 17.13 23.02 4.40
N SER A 504 16.95 23.74 3.29
CA SER A 504 18.01 24.61 2.75
C SER A 504 18.20 25.87 3.58
N SER A 505 17.11 26.58 3.93
CA SER A 505 17.12 27.70 4.87
C SER A 505 16.09 27.51 5.98
N GLY A 506 16.57 27.46 7.21
CA GLY A 506 15.77 27.27 8.43
C GLY A 506 14.87 28.46 8.76
N SER A 507 15.25 29.68 8.33
CA SER A 507 14.41 30.88 8.50
C SER A 507 13.10 30.85 7.71
N LEU A 508 13.01 29.97 6.71
CA LEU A 508 11.85 29.75 5.85
C LEU A 508 11.17 28.40 6.14
N ALA A 509 11.44 27.79 7.31
CA ALA A 509 10.86 26.52 7.72
C ALA A 509 10.39 26.57 9.18
N ILE A 510 9.29 25.86 9.44
CA ILE A 510 8.64 25.81 10.76
C ILE A 510 8.44 24.35 11.12
N PHE A 511 9.02 23.89 12.24
CA PHE A 511 8.79 22.54 12.76
C PHE A 511 7.94 22.59 14.02
N GLY A 512 6.75 21.99 13.96
CA GLY A 512 5.89 21.76 15.12
C GLY A 512 5.98 20.30 15.55
N PRO A 513 6.58 19.97 16.72
CA PRO A 513 6.55 18.61 17.25
C PRO A 513 5.12 18.12 17.45
N ALA A 514 4.89 16.82 17.23
CA ALA A 514 3.59 16.20 17.47
C ALA A 514 3.20 16.33 18.95
N ASN A 515 1.92 16.60 19.21
CA ASN A 515 1.38 16.85 20.56
C ASN A 515 2.00 18.07 21.29
N SER A 516 2.60 19.01 20.56
CA SER A 516 3.15 20.26 21.10
C SER A 516 2.56 21.48 20.41
N SER A 517 2.32 22.53 21.20
CA SER A 517 1.90 23.85 20.74
C SER A 517 3.08 24.75 20.36
N GLY A 518 4.27 24.41 20.83
CA GLY A 518 5.50 25.16 20.55
C GLY A 518 6.06 24.80 19.18
N VAL A 519 6.39 25.81 18.40
CA VAL A 519 7.26 25.67 17.22
C VAL A 519 8.70 25.61 17.69
N LEU A 520 9.47 24.67 17.17
CA LEU A 520 10.92 24.65 17.32
C LEU A 520 11.55 25.36 16.10
N PRO A 521 12.53 26.26 16.33
CA PRO A 521 13.27 26.86 15.23
C PRO A 521 14.00 25.77 14.44
N VAL A 522 13.97 25.89 13.12
CA VAL A 522 14.71 25.01 12.21
C VAL A 522 16.03 25.68 11.88
N SER A 523 17.13 24.94 11.96
CA SER A 523 18.45 25.43 11.55
C SER A 523 18.66 25.22 10.05
N ASP A 524 19.51 26.05 9.43
CA ASP A 524 19.96 25.80 8.05
C ASP A 524 20.60 24.41 7.94
N ASN A 525 20.28 23.69 6.86
CA ASN A 525 20.74 22.33 6.59
C ASN A 525 20.30 21.26 7.59
N GLN A 526 19.32 21.56 8.46
CA GLN A 526 18.77 20.56 9.38
C GLN A 526 18.10 19.42 8.62
N ILE A 527 18.32 18.19 9.11
CA ILE A 527 17.85 16.94 8.48
C ILE A 527 16.71 16.34 9.29
N PHE A 528 15.70 15.85 8.56
CA PHE A 528 14.57 15.09 9.08
C PHE A 528 14.39 13.78 8.31
N LEU A 529 13.74 12.79 8.93
CA LEU A 529 13.27 11.58 8.26
C LEU A 529 11.82 11.76 7.83
N VAL A 530 11.50 11.48 6.57
CA VAL A 530 10.12 11.61 6.05
C VAL A 530 9.28 10.43 6.54
N ASN A 531 8.21 10.70 7.31
CA ASN A 531 7.31 9.65 7.82
C ASN A 531 6.20 9.30 6.82
N VAL A 532 5.64 10.31 6.14
CA VAL A 532 4.51 10.16 5.21
C VAL A 532 4.77 10.97 3.93
N PHE A 533 4.42 10.40 2.79
CA PHE A 533 4.54 10.96 1.45
C PHE A 533 3.29 10.59 0.61
N PRO A 534 2.78 11.49 -0.27
CA PRO A 534 3.24 12.85 -0.51
C PRO A 534 2.87 13.81 0.64
N PRO A 535 3.59 14.94 0.80
CA PRO A 535 3.20 15.99 1.74
C PRO A 535 1.85 16.60 1.36
N THR A 536 1.08 17.05 2.35
CA THR A 536 -0.14 17.82 2.12
C THR A 536 0.18 19.29 1.89
N THR A 537 -0.72 20.05 1.28
CA THR A 537 -0.55 21.50 1.07
C THR A 537 -1.50 22.26 2.00
N ASP A 538 -1.01 23.32 2.64
CA ASP A 538 -1.83 24.20 3.47
C ASP A 538 -2.60 25.24 2.63
N SER A 539 -3.44 26.03 3.30
CA SER A 539 -4.24 27.09 2.67
C SER A 539 -3.41 28.22 2.03
N THR A 540 -2.13 28.33 2.39
CA THR A 540 -1.19 29.33 1.84
C THR A 540 -0.37 28.81 0.66
N GLY A 541 -0.44 27.50 0.39
CA GLY A 541 0.32 26.82 -0.67
C GLY A 541 1.66 26.25 -0.20
N LEU A 542 1.98 26.27 1.10
CA LEU A 542 3.18 25.61 1.64
C LEU A 542 2.95 24.11 1.81
N LEU A 543 4.03 23.34 1.76
CA LEU A 543 3.98 21.89 1.97
C LEU A 543 4.13 21.57 3.45
N LEU A 544 3.21 20.78 3.96
CA LEU A 544 3.20 20.21 5.30
C LEU A 544 3.71 18.76 5.22
N TRP A 545 4.91 18.54 5.73
CA TRP A 545 5.56 17.24 5.76
C TRP A 545 5.41 16.59 7.12
N SER A 546 4.94 15.34 7.14
CA SER A 546 5.06 14.51 8.34
C SER A 546 6.49 13.98 8.43
N VAL A 547 7.24 14.42 9.44
CA VAL A 547 8.66 14.07 9.57
C VAL A 547 9.01 13.74 11.02
N SER A 548 10.17 13.10 11.22
CA SER A 548 10.78 12.95 12.53
C SER A 548 12.18 13.54 12.54
N THR A 549 12.56 14.17 13.64
CA THR A 549 13.97 14.52 13.88
C THR A 549 14.81 13.24 13.95
N LEU A 550 16.12 13.36 13.75
CA LEU A 550 17.05 12.23 13.95
C LEU A 550 17.09 11.73 15.40
N SER A 551 16.63 12.55 16.37
CA SER A 551 16.45 12.15 17.77
C SER A 551 15.13 11.40 18.04
N GLY A 552 14.29 11.19 17.02
CA GLY A 552 13.04 10.44 17.13
C GLY A 552 11.80 11.26 17.50
N VAL A 553 11.89 12.60 17.49
CA VAL A 553 10.73 13.46 17.73
C VAL A 553 9.94 13.63 16.44
N SER A 554 8.77 13.04 16.35
CA SER A 554 7.85 13.21 15.21
C SER A 554 7.13 14.55 15.27
N GLY A 555 6.76 15.10 14.11
CA GLY A 555 6.03 16.36 14.00
C GLY A 555 5.73 16.75 12.55
N THR A 556 5.24 17.97 12.38
CA THR A 556 4.93 18.55 11.07
C THR A 556 5.96 19.62 10.74
N LEU A 557 6.57 19.52 9.56
CA LEU A 557 7.48 20.51 9.01
C LEU A 557 6.80 21.26 7.86
N SER A 558 6.63 22.57 8.01
CA SER A 558 6.12 23.45 6.96
C SER A 558 7.27 24.14 6.23
N LEU A 559 7.37 23.94 4.91
CA LEU A 559 8.34 24.59 4.03
C LEU A 559 7.93 24.52 2.54
N ALA A 560 8.47 25.41 1.72
CA ALA A 560 8.26 25.41 0.27
C ALA A 560 9.10 24.33 -0.44
N ALA A 561 8.61 23.82 -1.59
CA ALA A 561 9.27 22.77 -2.36
C ALA A 561 10.68 23.13 -2.87
N ASN A 562 10.97 24.42 -3.06
CA ASN A 562 12.27 24.93 -3.48
C ASN A 562 13.24 25.18 -2.30
N ASN A 563 12.79 25.03 -1.05
CA ASN A 563 13.60 25.21 0.15
C ASN A 563 14.05 23.86 0.76
N LEU A 564 14.10 22.80 -0.06
CA LEU A 564 14.49 21.48 0.40
C LEU A 564 15.32 20.72 -0.62
N GLN A 565 16.10 19.77 -0.12
CA GLN A 565 16.77 18.74 -0.89
C GLN A 565 16.53 17.39 -0.23
N LEU A 566 16.23 16.36 -1.02
CA LEU A 566 16.16 14.99 -0.55
C LEU A 566 17.55 14.35 -0.60
N LEU A 567 17.90 13.65 0.48
CA LEU A 567 19.18 12.96 0.65
C LEU A 567 18.93 11.44 0.79
N PRO A 568 19.87 10.59 0.36
CA PRO A 568 19.81 9.16 0.64
C PRO A 568 19.80 8.88 2.15
N ALA A 569 19.34 7.69 2.52
CA ALA A 569 19.31 7.26 3.91
C ALA A 569 20.72 6.96 4.41
N ASP A 570 20.94 7.11 5.72
CA ASP A 570 22.18 6.72 6.38
C ASP A 570 22.14 5.29 6.90
N LYS A 571 23.32 4.72 7.16
CA LYS A 571 23.44 3.39 7.75
C LYS A 571 22.77 3.28 9.12
N ALA A 572 22.73 4.35 9.92
CA ALA A 572 22.11 4.38 11.24
C ALA A 572 20.59 4.62 11.22
N ASP A 573 20.01 5.01 10.09
CA ASP A 573 18.58 5.29 10.02
C ASP A 573 17.74 4.01 10.22
N PRO A 574 16.60 4.11 10.94
CA PRO A 574 15.75 2.97 11.20
C PRO A 574 15.09 2.45 9.92
N LEU A 575 14.99 1.13 9.81
CA LEU A 575 14.15 0.48 8.82
C LEU A 575 12.68 0.81 9.09
N ALA A 576 11.96 1.16 8.03
CA ALA A 576 10.51 1.21 8.03
C ALA A 576 9.99 0.11 7.10
N SER A 577 8.73 -0.25 7.31
CA SER A 577 8.09 -1.32 6.57
C SER A 577 6.60 -1.03 6.42
N GLU A 578 6.06 -1.54 5.32
CA GLU A 578 4.65 -1.47 4.96
C GLU A 578 4.27 -2.79 4.28
N ALA A 579 3.02 -3.21 4.43
CA ALA A 579 2.42 -4.31 3.70
C ALA A 579 1.45 -3.77 2.64
N SER A 580 1.34 -4.47 1.53
CA SER A 580 0.34 -4.18 0.50
C SER A 580 -0.05 -5.46 -0.26
N LEU A 581 -1.19 -5.43 -0.93
CA LEU A 581 -1.60 -6.44 -1.90
C LEU A 581 -1.09 -6.07 -3.30
N VAL A 582 -0.67 -7.07 -4.07
CA VAL A 582 -0.29 -6.90 -5.47
C VAL A 582 -1.53 -6.98 -6.36
N ASP A 583 -1.85 -5.93 -7.12
CA ASP A 583 -2.95 -5.97 -8.08
C ASP A 583 -2.52 -6.56 -9.43
N VAL A 584 -1.37 -6.12 -9.94
CA VAL A 584 -0.86 -6.52 -11.26
C VAL A 584 0.63 -6.81 -11.16
N VAL A 585 1.05 -7.89 -11.82
CA VAL A 585 2.45 -8.27 -12.00
C VAL A 585 2.81 -8.16 -13.46
N SER A 586 3.84 -7.38 -13.79
CA SER A 586 4.41 -7.33 -15.14
C SER A 586 5.90 -7.68 -15.09
N VAL A 587 6.35 -8.54 -15.99
CA VAL A 587 7.73 -9.05 -16.03
C VAL A 587 8.38 -8.59 -17.33
N THR A 588 9.55 -7.97 -17.22
CA THR A 588 10.39 -7.55 -18.36
C THR A 588 11.84 -7.96 -18.07
N GLY A 589 12.30 -9.03 -18.71
CA GLY A 589 13.59 -9.64 -18.41
C GLY A 589 13.66 -10.10 -16.95
N ASP A 590 14.66 -9.60 -16.21
CA ASP A 590 14.84 -9.88 -14.78
C ASP A 590 14.11 -8.90 -13.87
N ILE A 591 13.40 -7.91 -14.41
CA ILE A 591 12.65 -6.92 -13.62
C ILE A 591 11.19 -7.34 -13.55
N THR A 592 10.67 -7.42 -12.32
CA THR A 592 9.24 -7.58 -12.06
C THR A 592 8.70 -6.26 -11.49
N THR A 593 7.69 -5.68 -12.14
CA THR A 593 6.97 -4.51 -11.65
C THR A 593 5.66 -4.96 -11.01
N LEU A 594 5.48 -4.56 -9.75
CA LEU A 594 4.32 -4.88 -8.93
C LEU A 594 3.47 -3.61 -8.80
N SER A 595 2.29 -3.60 -9.42
CA SER A 595 1.27 -2.59 -9.11
C SER A 595 0.65 -2.94 -7.77
N LEU A 596 0.63 -1.99 -6.86
CA LEU A 596 0.09 -2.13 -5.51
C LEU A 596 -1.37 -1.71 -5.47
N HIS A 597 -2.16 -2.37 -4.63
CA HIS A 597 -3.55 -2.00 -4.40
C HIS A 597 -3.69 -0.63 -3.75
N SER A 598 -2.86 -0.37 -2.74
CA SER A 598 -2.74 0.92 -2.07
C SER A 598 -1.36 1.51 -2.34
N ALA A 599 -1.29 2.81 -2.62
CA ALA A 599 -0.01 3.50 -2.75
C ALA A 599 0.76 3.47 -1.42
N LEU A 600 2.08 3.32 -1.49
CA LEU A 600 2.96 3.41 -0.32
C LEU A 600 2.77 4.75 0.38
N SER A 601 2.63 4.71 1.70
CA SER A 601 2.57 5.93 2.52
C SER A 601 3.95 6.51 2.77
N GLY A 602 5.01 5.71 2.66
CA GLY A 602 6.40 6.14 2.80
C GLY A 602 7.08 6.52 1.47
N ILE A 603 8.24 7.16 1.61
CA ILE A 603 9.22 7.37 0.54
C ILE A 603 10.57 6.81 0.97
N TYR A 604 11.10 5.87 0.18
CA TYR A 604 12.23 5.04 0.58
C TYR A 604 13.45 5.24 -0.29
N ASP A 605 14.63 5.19 0.31
CA ASP A 605 15.88 5.08 -0.42
C ASP A 605 15.92 3.74 -1.14
N ALA A 606 15.82 3.78 -2.48
CA ALA A 606 15.71 2.59 -3.32
C ALA A 606 16.86 1.58 -3.10
N THR A 607 18.05 2.06 -2.75
CA THR A 607 19.22 1.18 -2.50
C THR A 607 19.06 0.30 -1.26
N THR A 608 18.10 0.63 -0.40
CA THR A 608 17.82 -0.07 0.86
C THR A 608 16.53 -0.87 0.83
N VAL A 609 15.73 -0.72 -0.24
CA VAL A 609 14.41 -1.33 -0.34
C VAL A 609 14.52 -2.79 -0.73
N THR A 610 13.79 -3.61 0.01
CA THR A 610 13.57 -5.03 -0.28
C THR A 610 12.09 -5.36 -0.19
N VAL A 611 11.64 -6.27 -1.03
CA VAL A 611 10.28 -6.82 -1.03
C VAL A 611 10.34 -8.29 -0.60
N ASN A 612 9.65 -8.62 0.48
CA ASN A 612 9.42 -9.99 0.90
C ASN A 612 8.04 -10.45 0.40
N ALA A 613 8.02 -11.39 -0.53
CA ALA A 613 6.80 -11.96 -1.09
C ALA A 613 6.42 -13.32 -0.48
N ASN A 614 7.13 -13.79 0.56
CA ASN A 614 6.69 -14.87 1.42
C ASN A 614 5.76 -14.33 2.53
N ALA A 615 4.65 -13.71 2.15
CA ALA A 615 3.70 -13.15 3.08
C ALA A 615 2.32 -13.78 2.97
N VAL A 616 1.56 -13.74 4.06
CA VAL A 616 0.19 -14.25 4.14
C VAL A 616 -0.61 -13.45 5.15
N GLU A 617 -1.91 -13.35 4.92
CA GLU A 617 -2.83 -12.79 5.91
C GLU A 617 -2.89 -13.67 7.16
N SER A 618 -3.08 -13.02 8.30
CA SER A 618 -3.23 -13.65 9.60
C SER A 618 -4.26 -12.89 10.42
N THR A 619 -4.85 -13.57 11.40
CA THR A 619 -5.83 -12.94 12.30
C THR A 619 -5.47 -13.25 13.75
N HIS A 620 -5.83 -12.34 14.64
CA HIS A 620 -5.64 -12.49 16.07
C HIS A 620 -6.52 -13.62 16.65
N GLY A 621 -5.96 -14.39 17.56
CA GLY A 621 -6.63 -15.45 18.30
C GLY A 621 -5.90 -16.79 18.20
N GLU A 622 -6.15 -17.65 19.18
CA GLU A 622 -5.53 -18.97 19.30
C GLU A 622 -6.60 -20.08 19.17
N THR A 623 -6.35 -21.07 18.33
CA THR A 623 -7.23 -22.23 18.14
C THR A 623 -7.25 -23.12 19.39
N VAL A 624 -8.45 -23.42 19.84
CA VAL A 624 -8.78 -24.28 20.98
C VAL A 624 -9.64 -25.43 20.50
N GLN A 625 -9.32 -26.63 20.97
CA GLN A 625 -10.16 -27.81 20.81
C GLN A 625 -10.74 -28.18 22.17
N GLU A 626 -12.06 -28.16 22.28
CA GLU A 626 -12.78 -28.37 23.53
C GLU A 626 -13.75 -29.53 23.44
N LEU A 627 -13.77 -30.36 24.47
CA LEU A 627 -14.78 -31.37 24.68
C LEU A 627 -15.91 -30.79 25.54
N LEU A 628 -17.08 -30.58 24.93
CA LEU A 628 -18.21 -29.91 25.57
C LEU A 628 -18.94 -30.84 26.54
N GLY A 629 -19.18 -32.09 26.12
CA GLY A 629 -19.81 -33.09 26.97
C GLY A 629 -20.58 -34.17 26.21
N ASN A 630 -21.61 -34.69 26.88
CA ASN A 630 -22.46 -35.79 26.41
C ASN A 630 -23.66 -35.22 25.63
N GLY A 631 -23.88 -35.71 24.41
CA GLY A 631 -25.15 -35.53 23.74
C GLY A 631 -26.26 -36.26 24.50
N ASP A 632 -27.46 -35.70 24.46
CA ASP A 632 -28.66 -36.27 25.09
C ASP A 632 -29.87 -36.06 24.18
N GLY A 633 -30.31 -37.13 23.52
CA GLY A 633 -31.47 -37.11 22.63
C GLY A 633 -32.81 -36.96 23.35
N THR A 634 -32.83 -37.09 24.68
CA THR A 634 -34.03 -36.86 25.50
C THR A 634 -34.20 -35.39 25.88
N ASN A 635 -33.11 -34.61 25.85
CA ASN A 635 -33.11 -33.19 26.17
C ASN A 635 -33.51 -32.37 24.94
N SER A 636 -34.66 -31.71 25.02
CA SER A 636 -35.20 -30.85 23.96
C SER A 636 -34.57 -29.45 23.92
N ALA A 637 -33.60 -29.12 24.77
CA ALA A 637 -32.95 -27.81 24.76
C ALA A 637 -31.49 -27.91 25.25
N LEU A 638 -30.76 -28.93 24.78
CA LEU A 638 -29.39 -29.18 25.23
C LEU A 638 -28.50 -27.98 24.95
N GLN A 639 -27.74 -27.58 25.97
CA GLN A 639 -26.87 -26.42 25.93
C GLN A 639 -25.53 -26.72 26.58
N PHE A 640 -24.48 -26.10 26.04
CA PHE A 640 -23.14 -26.09 26.62
C PHE A 640 -22.57 -24.69 26.65
N THR A 641 -21.87 -24.34 27.72
CA THR A 641 -21.09 -23.11 27.80
C THR A 641 -19.65 -23.41 27.37
N LEU A 642 -19.11 -22.61 26.46
CA LEU A 642 -17.69 -22.69 26.09
C LEU A 642 -16.83 -22.31 27.30
N LYS A 643 -15.82 -23.14 27.61
CA LYS A 643 -14.96 -22.91 28.78
C LYS A 643 -13.90 -21.84 28.55
N GLN A 644 -13.48 -21.63 27.30
CA GLN A 644 -12.55 -20.55 26.95
C GLN A 644 -13.34 -19.38 26.34
N SER A 645 -13.07 -18.19 26.86
CA SER A 645 -13.69 -16.93 26.45
C SER A 645 -12.59 -15.89 26.28
N PRO A 646 -12.74 -14.90 25.39
CA PRO A 646 -13.85 -14.72 24.45
C PRO A 646 -13.71 -15.55 23.15
N LEU A 647 -14.84 -15.99 22.59
CA LEU A 647 -14.90 -16.61 21.25
C LEU A 647 -14.49 -15.60 20.18
N THR A 648 -13.56 -16.01 19.30
CA THR A 648 -13.09 -15.21 18.19
C THR A 648 -14.11 -15.10 17.06
N TYR A 649 -14.34 -13.86 16.62
CA TYR A 649 -15.03 -13.53 15.38
C TYR A 649 -14.03 -12.86 14.43
N VAL A 650 -14.10 -13.23 13.16
CA VAL A 650 -13.32 -12.61 12.09
C VAL A 650 -14.23 -11.76 11.21
N THR A 651 -13.65 -10.76 10.55
CA THR A 651 -14.36 -9.92 9.58
C THR A 651 -14.88 -10.77 8.42
N ALA A 652 -16.15 -10.58 8.05
CA ALA A 652 -16.79 -11.33 6.97
C ALA A 652 -17.78 -10.47 6.17
N ALA A 653 -18.05 -10.86 4.93
CA ALA A 653 -19.01 -10.16 4.05
C ALA A 653 -20.46 -10.57 4.38
N THR A 654 -20.85 -10.45 5.64
CA THR A 654 -22.20 -10.75 6.15
C THR A 654 -22.89 -9.46 6.57
N GLY A 655 -24.21 -9.50 6.81
CA GLY A 655 -24.99 -8.31 7.21
C GLY A 655 -24.53 -7.63 8.51
N ASN A 656 -23.83 -8.35 9.39
CA ASN A 656 -23.25 -7.82 10.63
C ASN A 656 -21.72 -7.69 10.57
N GLY A 657 -21.12 -7.98 9.41
CA GLY A 657 -19.67 -7.86 9.18
C GLY A 657 -18.78 -8.89 9.87
N THR A 658 -19.35 -9.94 10.47
CA THR A 658 -18.61 -10.93 11.26
C THR A 658 -18.96 -12.37 10.91
N GLN A 659 -18.01 -13.26 11.20
CA GLN A 659 -18.20 -14.70 11.19
C GLN A 659 -17.53 -15.32 12.41
N SER A 660 -18.28 -16.19 13.08
CA SER A 660 -17.82 -17.00 14.21
C SER A 660 -16.79 -18.04 13.76
N THR A 661 -15.72 -18.21 14.54
CA THR A 661 -14.74 -19.30 14.32
C THR A 661 -15.21 -20.65 14.89
N LEU A 662 -16.40 -20.69 15.52
CA LEU A 662 -16.92 -21.88 16.20
C LEU A 662 -17.37 -22.93 15.19
N GLN A 663 -16.81 -24.13 15.36
CA GLN A 663 -17.22 -25.34 14.67
C GLN A 663 -17.55 -26.40 15.71
N VAL A 664 -18.65 -27.14 15.50
CA VAL A 664 -19.14 -28.14 16.45
C VAL A 664 -19.34 -29.46 15.73
N TRP A 665 -18.90 -30.54 16.37
CA TRP A 665 -19.10 -31.91 15.90
C TRP A 665 -19.81 -32.74 16.96
N VAL A 666 -20.75 -33.57 16.53
CA VAL A 666 -21.39 -34.59 17.36
C VAL A 666 -21.21 -35.94 16.68
N ASN A 667 -20.64 -36.91 17.39
CA ASN A 667 -20.24 -38.21 16.81
C ASN A 667 -19.36 -38.07 15.54
N GLY A 668 -18.48 -37.06 15.50
CA GLY A 668 -17.61 -36.80 14.35
C GLY A 668 -18.30 -36.16 13.14
N LEU A 669 -19.61 -35.93 13.18
CA LEU A 669 -20.34 -35.21 12.14
C LEU A 669 -20.43 -33.74 12.49
N GLN A 670 -20.15 -32.87 11.52
CA GLN A 670 -20.24 -31.42 11.71
C GLN A 670 -21.70 -30.95 11.80
N TRP A 671 -21.94 -30.06 12.74
CA TRP A 671 -23.17 -29.29 12.91
C TRP A 671 -22.91 -27.84 12.48
N HIS A 672 -23.94 -27.17 11.97
CA HIS A 672 -23.80 -25.85 11.36
C HIS A 672 -24.42 -24.77 12.24
N GLU A 673 -23.71 -23.67 12.43
CA GLU A 673 -24.20 -22.52 13.18
C GLU A 673 -25.28 -21.78 12.36
N VAL A 674 -26.42 -21.49 12.99
CA VAL A 674 -27.51 -20.69 12.40
C VAL A 674 -27.87 -19.52 13.32
N ALA A 675 -28.38 -18.44 12.73
CA ALA A 675 -28.76 -17.23 13.47
C ALA A 675 -29.88 -17.50 14.49
N ASN A 676 -30.84 -18.34 14.12
CA ASN A 676 -31.89 -18.86 14.98
C ASN A 676 -32.37 -20.22 14.44
N LEU A 677 -33.10 -20.97 15.26
CA LEU A 677 -33.58 -22.31 14.92
C LEU A 677 -34.95 -22.32 14.21
N LEU A 678 -35.62 -21.16 14.07
CA LEU A 678 -37.03 -21.07 13.65
C LEU A 678 -37.31 -21.60 12.23
N THR A 679 -36.29 -21.63 11.37
CA THR A 679 -36.39 -22.12 9.99
C THR A 679 -35.73 -23.49 9.79
N ALA A 680 -35.23 -24.12 10.85
CA ALA A 680 -34.55 -25.40 10.77
C ALA A 680 -35.53 -26.57 10.88
N GLY A 681 -35.38 -27.57 10.03
CA GLY A 681 -36.18 -28.79 10.09
C GLY A 681 -35.78 -29.73 11.24
N PRO A 682 -36.65 -30.67 11.65
CA PRO A 682 -36.41 -31.64 12.73
C PRO A 682 -35.14 -32.49 12.60
N ALA A 683 -34.62 -32.66 11.38
CA ALA A 683 -33.45 -33.49 11.08
C ALA A 683 -32.18 -32.66 10.81
N ASP A 684 -32.29 -31.33 10.81
CA ASP A 684 -31.18 -30.45 10.45
C ASP A 684 -30.15 -30.42 11.58
N ARG A 685 -28.90 -30.75 11.25
CA ARG A 685 -27.77 -30.69 12.20
C ARG A 685 -27.31 -29.25 12.37
N VAL A 686 -28.08 -28.49 13.13
CA VAL A 686 -27.85 -27.07 13.37
C VAL A 686 -27.74 -26.75 14.85
N PHE A 687 -27.00 -25.70 15.17
CA PHE A 687 -26.93 -25.12 16.50
C PHE A 687 -26.96 -23.60 16.38
N THR A 688 -27.30 -22.91 17.47
CA THR A 688 -27.15 -21.47 17.57
C THR A 688 -26.20 -21.14 18.72
N SER A 689 -25.46 -20.03 18.61
CA SER A 689 -24.60 -19.55 19.68
C SER A 689 -25.13 -18.25 20.27
N ARG A 690 -25.13 -18.14 21.60
CA ARG A 690 -25.66 -16.97 22.32
C ARG A 690 -24.73 -16.52 23.42
N VAL A 691 -24.67 -15.22 23.67
CA VAL A 691 -23.96 -14.70 24.84
C VAL A 691 -24.85 -14.88 26.07
N SER A 692 -24.28 -15.45 27.13
CA SER A 692 -24.93 -15.55 28.43
C SER A 692 -24.87 -14.23 29.19
N PRO A 693 -25.69 -14.05 30.24
CA PRO A 693 -25.58 -12.91 31.15
C PRO A 693 -24.19 -12.73 31.78
N ALA A 694 -23.41 -13.81 31.93
CA ALA A 694 -22.05 -13.79 32.43
C ALA A 694 -21.00 -13.57 31.31
N LEU A 695 -21.42 -13.05 30.15
CA LEU A 695 -20.60 -12.80 28.95
C LEU A 695 -19.88 -14.04 28.38
N SER A 696 -20.24 -15.23 28.83
CA SER A 696 -19.75 -16.51 28.29
C SER A 696 -20.60 -16.97 27.10
N ARG A 697 -20.02 -17.66 26.13
CA ARG A 697 -20.74 -18.16 24.94
C ARG A 697 -21.42 -19.50 25.23
N ILE A 698 -22.71 -19.59 24.94
CA ILE A 698 -23.52 -20.81 25.03
C ILE A 698 -23.79 -21.33 23.62
N VAL A 699 -23.59 -22.62 23.41
CA VAL A 699 -24.02 -23.40 22.24
C VAL A 699 -25.35 -24.06 22.58
N GLN A 700 -26.37 -23.83 21.78
CA GLN A 700 -27.71 -24.38 21.95
C GLN A 700 -28.10 -25.22 20.72
N PHE A 701 -28.55 -26.45 20.97
CA PHE A 701 -29.02 -27.37 19.93
C PHE A 701 -30.54 -27.32 19.76
N GLY A 702 -31.03 -27.94 18.67
CA GLY A 702 -32.44 -28.05 18.35
C GLY A 702 -33.23 -28.95 19.30
N ASP A 703 -34.54 -28.79 19.28
CA ASP A 703 -35.49 -29.45 20.17
C ASP A 703 -36.17 -30.69 19.54
N GLY A 704 -35.78 -31.04 18.31
CA GLY A 704 -36.37 -32.10 17.50
C GLY A 704 -37.57 -31.65 16.66
N THR A 705 -37.98 -30.38 16.76
CA THR A 705 -38.93 -29.72 15.84
C THR A 705 -38.17 -28.66 15.04
N ASP A 706 -37.54 -27.73 15.75
CA ASP A 706 -36.73 -26.65 15.22
C ASP A 706 -35.24 -27.04 15.36
N GLY A 707 -34.77 -27.85 14.41
CA GLY A 707 -33.44 -28.47 14.41
C GLY A 707 -33.38 -29.82 15.13
N ALA A 708 -32.38 -30.63 14.76
CA ALA A 708 -32.17 -31.96 15.34
C ALA A 708 -31.71 -31.92 16.80
N ARG A 709 -32.17 -32.91 17.57
CA ARG A 709 -31.59 -33.22 18.89
C ARG A 709 -30.25 -33.90 18.73
N THR A 710 -29.34 -33.65 19.66
CA THR A 710 -28.04 -34.35 19.68
C THR A 710 -28.25 -35.84 19.97
N PRO A 711 -27.65 -36.77 19.21
CA PRO A 711 -27.65 -38.18 19.55
C PRO A 711 -27.03 -38.42 20.94
N THR A 712 -27.67 -39.27 21.76
CA THR A 712 -27.14 -39.64 23.06
C THR A 712 -25.79 -40.33 22.92
N GLY A 713 -24.79 -39.86 23.66
CA GLY A 713 -23.45 -40.43 23.64
C GLY A 713 -22.57 -39.88 24.75
N GLN A 714 -21.52 -40.61 25.09
CA GLN A 714 -20.53 -40.16 26.06
C GLN A 714 -19.46 -39.33 25.38
N MET A 715 -19.26 -38.10 25.86
CA MET A 715 -18.21 -37.18 25.43
C MET A 715 -18.11 -37.07 23.90
N ASN A 716 -19.27 -37.05 23.24
CA ASN A 716 -19.36 -37.10 21.80
C ASN A 716 -19.59 -35.72 21.17
N VAL A 717 -19.72 -34.67 21.98
CA VAL A 717 -19.86 -33.28 21.52
C VAL A 717 -18.53 -32.55 21.69
N ARG A 718 -17.94 -32.13 20.57
CA ARG A 718 -16.67 -31.41 20.50
C ARG A 718 -16.85 -30.07 19.80
N ALA A 719 -16.17 -29.04 20.28
CA ALA A 719 -16.04 -27.76 19.61
C ALA A 719 -14.58 -27.49 19.23
N VAL A 720 -14.38 -26.83 18.10
CA VAL A 720 -13.11 -26.20 17.73
C VAL A 720 -13.42 -24.76 17.43
N TYR A 721 -12.70 -23.85 18.07
CA TYR A 721 -12.93 -22.41 17.95
C TYR A 721 -11.66 -21.67 18.34
N ARG A 722 -11.61 -20.36 18.07
CA ARG A 722 -10.47 -19.53 18.49
C ARG A 722 -10.84 -18.66 19.69
N LYS A 723 -9.86 -18.39 20.55
CA LYS A 723 -9.99 -17.44 21.67
C LYS A 723 -9.14 -16.19 21.42
N GLY A 724 -9.69 -15.02 21.71
CA GLY A 724 -9.02 -13.72 21.53
C GLY A 724 -9.70 -12.85 20.47
N ILE A 725 -10.00 -11.61 20.82
CA ILE A 725 -10.67 -10.60 19.99
C ILE A 725 -10.25 -9.19 20.42
N GLY A 726 -10.70 -8.19 19.69
CA GLY A 726 -10.71 -6.82 20.16
C GLY A 726 -9.39 -6.09 20.00
N SER A 727 -9.38 -4.88 20.56
CA SER A 727 -8.28 -3.93 20.45
C SER A 727 -6.98 -4.44 21.05
N ALA A 728 -7.02 -5.46 21.92
CA ALA A 728 -5.84 -6.17 22.41
C ALA A 728 -4.96 -6.71 21.26
N GLY A 729 -5.56 -7.11 20.13
CA GLY A 729 -4.85 -7.59 18.96
C GLY A 729 -4.21 -6.50 18.09
N MET A 730 -4.39 -5.20 18.39
CA MET A 730 -3.83 -4.09 17.60
C MET A 730 -2.33 -3.91 17.88
N VAL A 731 -1.52 -4.80 17.31
CA VAL A 731 -0.06 -4.80 17.42
C VAL A 731 0.56 -3.88 16.38
N ASN A 732 1.65 -3.19 16.74
CA ASN A 732 2.40 -2.33 15.83
C ASN A 732 3.18 -3.15 14.79
N ALA A 733 3.65 -2.48 13.73
CA ALA A 733 4.59 -3.08 12.78
C ALA A 733 5.81 -3.69 13.52
N ASN A 734 6.28 -4.82 13.02
CA ASN A 734 7.42 -5.59 13.53
C ASN A 734 7.26 -6.19 14.94
N GLN A 735 6.10 -6.07 15.59
CA GLN A 735 5.87 -6.70 16.90
C GLN A 735 5.61 -8.22 16.79
N LEU A 736 4.99 -8.71 15.71
CA LEU A 736 4.77 -10.14 15.45
C LEU A 736 6.04 -10.81 14.94
N SER A 737 6.98 -11.05 15.85
CA SER A 737 8.33 -11.52 15.51
C SER A 737 8.73 -12.85 16.15
N GLN A 738 7.88 -13.44 16.99
CA GLN A 738 8.17 -14.70 17.68
C GLN A 738 7.34 -15.86 17.10
N PRO A 739 7.91 -16.71 16.22
CA PRO A 739 7.19 -17.88 15.71
C PRO A 739 7.07 -18.92 16.83
N LEU A 740 5.83 -19.31 17.15
CA LEU A 740 5.53 -20.38 18.11
C LEU A 740 5.64 -21.74 17.42
N ASP A 741 5.08 -21.85 16.22
CA ASP A 741 5.25 -23.01 15.36
C ASP A 741 6.44 -22.76 14.41
N ARG A 742 7.40 -23.70 14.34
CA ARG A 742 8.68 -23.54 13.63
C ARG A 742 8.91 -24.64 12.61
N PRO A 743 8.29 -24.55 11.42
CA PRO A 743 8.58 -25.48 10.34
C PRO A 743 10.07 -25.42 9.95
N GLN A 744 10.62 -26.56 9.54
CA GLN A 744 12.04 -26.69 9.21
C GLN A 744 12.41 -25.75 8.06
N GLY A 745 13.44 -24.91 8.26
CA GLY A 745 13.89 -23.92 7.28
C GLY A 745 13.40 -22.49 7.55
N LEU A 746 12.46 -22.28 8.49
CA LEU A 746 12.05 -20.94 8.90
C LEU A 746 13.16 -20.26 9.74
N LYS A 747 13.54 -19.03 9.36
CA LYS A 747 14.54 -18.21 10.08
C LYS A 747 13.88 -17.19 11.00
N SER A 748 12.93 -16.41 10.48
CA SER A 748 12.25 -15.34 11.21
C SER A 748 10.89 -15.02 10.62
N VAL A 749 10.07 -14.31 11.39
CA VAL A 749 8.77 -13.78 10.98
C VAL A 749 8.68 -12.32 11.39
N THR A 750 7.92 -11.53 10.67
CA THR A 750 7.59 -10.14 11.04
C THR A 750 6.26 -9.73 10.43
N ASN A 751 5.57 -8.75 11.01
CA ASN A 751 4.46 -8.06 10.35
C ASN A 751 4.93 -6.71 9.79
N PRO A 752 4.98 -6.51 8.46
CA PRO A 752 5.48 -5.27 7.86
C PRO A 752 4.65 -4.03 8.22
N SER A 753 3.32 -4.18 8.31
CA SER A 753 2.39 -3.14 8.76
C SER A 753 1.81 -3.43 10.15
N PRO A 754 1.32 -2.40 10.87
CA PRO A 754 0.50 -2.61 12.07
C PRO A 754 -0.73 -3.46 11.76
N ALA A 755 -1.22 -4.20 12.77
CA ALA A 755 -2.49 -4.90 12.67
C ALA A 755 -3.66 -3.90 12.60
N SER A 756 -4.72 -4.27 11.89
CA SER A 756 -5.90 -3.43 11.64
C SER A 756 -7.20 -4.19 11.86
N GLY A 757 -8.33 -3.49 11.76
CA GLY A 757 -9.67 -4.09 11.69
C GLY A 757 -10.23 -4.70 12.98
N ALA A 758 -9.52 -4.59 14.11
CA ALA A 758 -10.02 -5.08 15.39
C ALA A 758 -11.14 -4.19 15.95
N ALA A 759 -12.08 -4.79 16.66
CA ALA A 759 -13.13 -4.06 17.38
C ALA A 759 -13.47 -4.77 18.69
N ASP A 760 -13.66 -4.00 19.76
CA ASP A 760 -14.11 -4.57 21.03
C ASP A 760 -15.60 -4.91 20.98
N PRO A 761 -16.08 -5.87 21.82
CA PRO A 761 -17.50 -6.16 21.93
C PRO A 761 -18.31 -4.90 22.24
N ALA A 762 -19.52 -4.82 21.69
CA ALA A 762 -20.39 -3.68 21.90
C ALA A 762 -20.61 -3.39 23.40
N THR A 763 -20.54 -2.13 23.80
CA THR A 763 -20.94 -1.71 25.15
C THR A 763 -22.45 -1.57 25.23
N ALA A 764 -23.00 -1.44 26.44
CA ALA A 764 -24.42 -1.13 26.64
C ALA A 764 -24.85 0.15 25.90
N ALA A 765 -24.01 1.19 25.94
CA ALA A 765 -24.28 2.45 25.26
C ALA A 765 -24.29 2.30 23.72
N ALA A 766 -23.32 1.56 23.16
CA ALA A 766 -23.27 1.29 21.73
C ALA A 766 -24.46 0.43 21.29
N ALA A 767 -24.76 -0.65 22.02
CA ALA A 767 -25.90 -1.52 21.73
C ALA A 767 -27.23 -0.76 21.74
N ARG A 768 -27.43 0.19 22.64
CA ARG A 768 -28.62 1.05 22.68
C ARG A 768 -28.81 1.88 21.42
N GLN A 769 -27.72 2.39 20.84
CA GLN A 769 -27.75 3.19 19.62
C GLN A 769 -27.94 2.32 18.38
N SER A 770 -27.31 1.14 18.35
CA SER A 770 -27.33 0.24 17.19
C SER A 770 -28.58 -0.65 17.11
N ALA A 771 -29.21 -0.97 18.24
CA ALA A 771 -30.33 -1.92 18.30
C ALA A 771 -31.51 -1.60 17.34
N PRO A 772 -31.90 -0.33 17.13
CA PRO A 772 -32.97 -0.01 16.17
C PRO A 772 -32.56 -0.17 14.70
N LEU A 773 -31.26 -0.12 14.37
CA LEU A 773 -30.77 0.03 12.98
C LEU A 773 -31.17 -1.13 12.05
N PRO A 774 -31.10 -2.42 12.44
CA PRO A 774 -31.53 -3.50 11.54
C PRO A 774 -33.03 -3.49 11.24
N THR A 775 -33.83 -2.97 12.17
CA THR A 775 -35.28 -2.84 11.97
C THR A 775 -35.60 -1.75 10.96
N LEU A 776 -34.76 -0.71 10.85
CA LEU A 776 -34.91 0.35 9.87
C LEU A 776 -34.57 -0.11 8.45
N THR A 777 -33.58 -1.00 8.30
CA THR A 777 -33.14 -1.48 6.97
C THR A 777 -33.90 -2.71 6.46
N ILE A 778 -34.48 -3.54 7.36
CA ILE A 778 -35.22 -4.78 7.01
C ILE A 778 -34.42 -5.68 6.04
N GLY A 779 -33.08 -5.65 6.16
CA GLY A 779 -32.18 -6.45 5.33
C GLY A 779 -32.04 -6.00 3.87
N ARG A 780 -32.47 -4.78 3.49
CA ARG A 780 -32.27 -4.21 2.16
C ARG A 780 -31.64 -2.83 2.24
N ILE A 781 -30.73 -2.53 1.32
CA ILE A 781 -30.00 -1.26 1.27
C ILE A 781 -30.46 -0.47 0.05
N VAL A 782 -31.24 0.60 0.26
CA VAL A 782 -31.86 1.37 -0.83
C VAL A 782 -31.54 2.87 -0.73
N SER A 783 -31.92 3.50 0.37
CA SER A 783 -31.72 4.92 0.62
C SER A 783 -30.30 5.20 1.14
N LEU A 784 -29.81 6.44 1.02
CA LEU A 784 -28.52 6.85 1.61
C LEU A 784 -28.46 6.55 3.11
N GLU A 785 -29.57 6.73 3.82
CA GLU A 785 -29.68 6.43 5.24
C GLU A 785 -29.53 4.92 5.50
N ASP A 786 -30.03 4.06 4.61
CA ASP A 786 -29.81 2.61 4.71
C ASP A 786 -28.33 2.24 4.53
N TYR A 787 -27.61 2.88 3.60
CA TYR A 787 -26.16 2.65 3.44
C TYR A 787 -25.42 3.04 4.73
N GLN A 788 -25.78 4.15 5.35
CA GLN A 788 -25.19 4.61 6.60
C GLN A 788 -25.53 3.66 7.76
N ASN A 789 -26.79 3.31 7.94
CA ASN A 789 -27.26 2.43 9.02
C ASN A 789 -26.70 1.02 8.89
N PHE A 790 -26.61 0.49 7.67
CA PHE A 790 -25.97 -0.79 7.39
C PHE A 790 -24.49 -0.76 7.75
N ALA A 791 -23.76 0.28 7.33
CA ALA A 791 -22.35 0.43 7.66
C ALA A 791 -22.12 0.60 9.17
N LEU A 792 -22.98 1.32 9.89
CA LEU A 792 -22.91 1.45 11.36
C LEU A 792 -23.17 0.13 12.10
N ASN A 793 -23.92 -0.79 11.50
CA ASN A 793 -24.14 -2.13 12.04
C ASN A 793 -23.02 -3.11 11.66
N PHE A 794 -22.13 -2.73 10.74
CA PHE A 794 -21.03 -3.56 10.29
C PHE A 794 -19.89 -3.53 11.31
N ALA A 795 -19.47 -4.69 11.80
CA ALA A 795 -18.43 -4.74 12.81
C ALA A 795 -17.08 -4.18 12.31
N GLY A 796 -16.38 -3.47 13.18
CA GLY A 796 -15.18 -2.71 12.81
C GLY A 796 -15.47 -1.25 12.43
N ILE A 797 -16.70 -0.90 12.07
CA ILE A 797 -17.11 0.47 11.75
C ILE A 797 -17.76 1.12 12.98
N ALA A 798 -17.25 2.28 13.39
CA ALA A 798 -17.81 3.07 14.49
C ALA A 798 -18.67 4.24 13.99
N LYS A 799 -18.35 4.80 12.81
CA LYS A 799 -19.13 5.88 12.20
C LYS A 799 -19.20 5.73 10.70
N ALA A 800 -20.30 6.18 10.12
CA ALA A 800 -20.49 6.22 8.68
C ALA A 800 -21.24 7.48 8.27
N LEU A 801 -20.96 7.98 7.07
CA LEU A 801 -21.67 9.06 6.41
C LEU A 801 -21.79 8.75 4.92
N ALA A 802 -23.01 8.56 4.45
CA ALA A 802 -23.29 8.27 3.05
C ALA A 802 -23.74 9.54 2.31
N THR A 803 -23.12 9.84 1.18
CA THR A 803 -23.52 10.92 0.27
C THR A 803 -23.70 10.41 -1.15
N TRP A 804 -24.46 11.17 -1.94
CA TRP A 804 -24.65 10.88 -3.35
C TRP A 804 -23.68 11.70 -4.18
N THR A 805 -22.90 11.06 -5.06
CA THR A 805 -21.88 11.75 -5.87
C THR A 805 -21.83 11.22 -7.31
N TRP A 806 -21.02 11.87 -8.14
CA TRP A 806 -20.74 11.46 -9.52
C TRP A 806 -19.47 10.61 -9.60
N PHE A 807 -19.59 9.47 -10.30
CA PHE A 807 -18.50 8.59 -10.72
C PHE A 807 -18.43 8.62 -12.24
N GLY A 808 -17.68 9.59 -12.78
CA GLY A 808 -17.69 9.88 -14.21
C GLY A 808 -19.09 10.31 -14.68
N THR A 809 -19.72 9.53 -15.56
CA THR A 809 -21.06 9.83 -16.10
C THR A 809 -22.21 9.20 -15.31
N ARG A 810 -21.93 8.37 -14.30
CA ARG A 810 -22.95 7.71 -13.47
C ARG A 810 -22.97 8.32 -12.07
N ARG A 811 -24.14 8.40 -11.45
CA ARG A 811 -24.25 8.74 -10.04
C ARG A 811 -24.18 7.48 -9.19
N GLY A 812 -23.65 7.60 -7.99
CA GLY A 812 -23.54 6.51 -7.03
C GLY A 812 -23.40 7.00 -5.59
N VAL A 813 -23.12 6.06 -4.69
CA VAL A 813 -22.96 6.31 -3.26
C VAL A 813 -21.48 6.47 -2.93
N PHE A 814 -21.16 7.53 -2.20
CA PHE A 814 -19.86 7.74 -1.58
C PHE A 814 -20.02 7.63 -0.08
N LEU A 815 -19.39 6.62 0.51
CA LEU A 815 -19.53 6.27 1.91
C LEU A 815 -18.22 6.57 2.64
N THR A 816 -18.25 7.56 3.52
CA THR A 816 -17.15 7.79 4.47
C THR A 816 -17.36 6.90 5.70
N VAL A 817 -16.35 6.16 6.12
CA VAL A 817 -16.38 5.35 7.33
C VAL A 817 -15.24 5.70 8.29
N ALA A 818 -15.43 5.46 9.58
CA ALA A 818 -14.37 5.50 10.58
C ALA A 818 -14.35 4.17 11.34
N GLY A 819 -13.15 3.61 11.52
CA GLY A 819 -12.97 2.37 12.28
C GLY A 819 -13.23 2.55 13.78
N ALA A 820 -13.24 1.44 14.52
CA ALA A 820 -13.32 1.43 15.97
C ALA A 820 -12.26 2.37 16.60
N ASN A 821 -12.64 3.09 17.66
CA ASN A 821 -11.78 4.04 18.38
C ASN A 821 -11.13 5.13 17.50
N GLY A 822 -11.68 5.42 16.31
CA GLY A 822 -11.14 6.42 15.39
C GLY A 822 -10.01 5.90 14.51
N ALA A 823 -9.87 4.59 14.35
CA ALA A 823 -8.92 4.00 13.42
C ALA A 823 -9.22 4.47 11.98
N VAL A 824 -8.17 4.95 11.31
CA VAL A 824 -8.20 5.25 9.87
C VAL A 824 -8.00 3.94 9.12
N LEU A 825 -8.94 3.61 8.24
CA LEU A 825 -8.92 2.38 7.45
C LEU A 825 -8.28 2.66 6.07
N GLN A 826 -7.40 1.78 5.63
CA GLN A 826 -6.82 1.78 4.29
C GLN A 826 -7.79 1.15 3.28
N GLY A 827 -7.64 1.48 1.99
CA GLY A 827 -8.54 0.98 0.94
C GLY A 827 -8.58 -0.55 0.82
N ASP A 828 -7.43 -1.20 1.05
CA ASP A 828 -7.24 -2.65 1.10
C ASP A 828 -7.56 -3.28 2.46
N ASP A 829 -8.00 -2.52 3.47
CA ASP A 829 -8.36 -3.12 4.75
C ASP A 829 -9.48 -4.16 4.56
N PRO A 830 -9.34 -5.38 5.13
CA PRO A 830 -10.36 -6.42 5.02
C PRO A 830 -11.75 -5.94 5.46
N VAL A 831 -11.83 -5.02 6.43
CA VAL A 831 -13.10 -4.41 6.87
C VAL A 831 -13.79 -3.64 5.74
N ILE A 832 -13.04 -2.82 4.98
CA ILE A 832 -13.61 -2.08 3.84
C ILE A 832 -14.04 -3.04 2.73
N LEU A 833 -13.18 -3.99 2.35
CA LEU A 833 -13.47 -4.93 1.27
C LEU A 833 -14.70 -5.80 1.57
N LYS A 834 -14.82 -6.30 2.81
CA LYS A 834 -15.98 -7.10 3.23
C LYS A 834 -17.24 -6.25 3.40
N LEU A 835 -17.12 -4.99 3.81
CA LEU A 835 -18.25 -4.04 3.84
C LEU A 835 -18.78 -3.76 2.44
N ILE A 836 -17.90 -3.48 1.47
CA ILE A 836 -18.28 -3.28 0.06
C ILE A 836 -19.03 -4.52 -0.46
N ALA A 837 -18.46 -5.71 -0.25
CA ALA A 837 -19.09 -6.96 -0.68
C ALA A 837 -20.46 -7.20 -0.02
N ALA A 838 -20.59 -6.91 1.29
CA ALA A 838 -21.84 -7.05 2.02
C ALA A 838 -22.90 -6.05 1.54
N ILE A 839 -22.51 -4.80 1.27
CA ILE A 839 -23.41 -3.78 0.71
C ILE A 839 -23.87 -4.18 -0.69
N GLN A 840 -22.96 -4.65 -1.54
CA GLN A 840 -23.30 -5.08 -2.90
C GLN A 840 -24.24 -6.29 -2.90
N SER A 841 -24.12 -7.19 -1.93
CA SER A 841 -25.02 -8.34 -1.77
C SER A 841 -26.39 -7.95 -1.19
N GLY A 842 -26.45 -6.96 -0.29
CA GLY A 842 -27.70 -6.51 0.37
C GLY A 842 -28.42 -5.37 -0.35
N GLY A 843 -27.77 -4.74 -1.33
CA GLY A 843 -28.26 -3.60 -2.11
C GLY A 843 -28.35 -3.89 -3.61
N ASN A 844 -28.34 -2.82 -4.41
CA ASN A 844 -28.31 -2.92 -5.86
C ASN A 844 -26.86 -2.91 -6.37
N PRO A 845 -26.34 -4.02 -6.94
CA PRO A 845 -24.93 -4.13 -7.35
C PRO A 845 -24.56 -3.23 -8.53
N PHE A 846 -25.54 -2.65 -9.23
CA PHE A 846 -25.30 -1.75 -10.36
C PHE A 846 -25.12 -0.29 -9.96
N ILE A 847 -25.33 0.06 -8.68
CA ILE A 847 -25.06 1.40 -8.17
C ILE A 847 -23.56 1.50 -7.88
N PRO A 848 -22.82 2.44 -8.51
CA PRO A 848 -21.43 2.69 -8.15
C PRO A 848 -21.32 3.01 -6.66
N LEU A 849 -20.39 2.34 -5.98
CA LEU A 849 -20.13 2.51 -4.56
C LEU A 849 -18.63 2.74 -4.39
N GLN A 850 -18.27 3.80 -3.69
CA GLN A 850 -16.91 3.99 -3.19
C GLN A 850 -16.98 4.18 -1.67
N VAL A 851 -16.21 3.36 -0.96
CA VAL A 851 -16.07 3.43 0.49
C VAL A 851 -14.65 3.92 0.79
N VAL A 852 -14.54 4.97 1.60
CA VAL A 852 -13.25 5.55 1.99
C VAL A 852 -13.25 5.82 3.49
N SER A 853 -12.06 5.84 4.09
CA SER A 853 -11.94 6.28 5.48
C SER A 853 -12.13 7.79 5.62
N PHE A 854 -12.54 8.20 6.81
CA PHE A 854 -12.57 9.60 7.23
C PHE A 854 -11.16 10.20 7.31
N VAL A 855 -11.11 11.54 7.28
CA VAL A 855 -9.88 12.31 7.44
C VAL A 855 -9.87 12.92 8.85
N PRO A 856 -9.05 12.44 9.79
CA PRO A 856 -8.90 13.09 11.09
C PRO A 856 -8.16 14.42 10.91
N VAL A 857 -8.72 15.50 11.46
CA VAL A 857 -8.11 16.82 11.47
C VAL A 857 -8.04 17.30 12.91
N LEU A 858 -6.83 17.54 13.41
CA LEU A 858 -6.65 18.12 14.74
C LEU A 858 -6.90 19.62 14.69
N PHE A 859 -7.50 20.17 15.76
CA PHE A 859 -7.66 21.61 15.92
C PHE A 859 -7.21 22.06 17.32
N GLN A 860 -6.72 23.28 17.39
CA GLN A 860 -6.19 23.90 18.60
C GLN A 860 -7.16 24.90 19.20
N ILE A 861 -7.19 24.96 20.53
CA ILE A 861 -7.93 25.93 21.32
C ILE A 861 -6.93 26.68 22.21
N GLY A 862 -6.88 28.00 22.05
CA GLY A 862 -6.26 28.89 23.03
C GLY A 862 -7.35 29.64 23.78
N ALA A 863 -7.31 29.60 25.10
CA ALA A 863 -8.31 30.28 25.92
C ALA A 863 -7.67 30.79 27.21
N SER A 864 -8.25 31.83 27.76
CA SER A 864 -7.83 32.33 29.05
C SER A 864 -9.04 32.41 29.98
N VAL A 865 -8.86 32.03 31.23
CA VAL A 865 -9.94 31.66 32.18
C VAL A 865 -9.78 32.44 33.49
N LYS A 866 -10.84 33.11 33.94
CA LYS A 866 -10.92 33.69 35.28
C LYS A 866 -11.46 32.66 36.26
N VAL A 867 -10.68 32.35 37.28
CA VAL A 867 -11.05 31.36 38.31
C VAL A 867 -11.45 32.06 39.61
N ASP A 868 -12.46 31.53 40.30
CA ASP A 868 -12.75 31.89 41.70
C ASP A 868 -11.72 31.27 42.63
N THR A 869 -10.62 32.00 42.81
CA THR A 869 -9.50 31.58 43.67
C THR A 869 -9.81 31.62 45.15
N TYR A 870 -10.99 32.11 45.57
CA TYR A 870 -11.39 32.11 46.97
C TYR A 870 -11.92 30.73 47.40
N ASN A 871 -12.67 30.05 46.53
CA ASN A 871 -13.33 28.78 46.82
C ASN A 871 -12.67 27.57 46.14
N TYR A 872 -11.85 27.77 45.10
CA TYR A 872 -11.28 26.70 44.28
C TYR A 872 -9.78 26.88 44.02
N ASP A 873 -9.09 25.74 43.84
CA ASP A 873 -7.71 25.71 43.35
C ASP A 873 -7.66 25.86 41.82
N SER A 874 -6.88 26.82 41.33
CA SER A 874 -6.78 27.12 39.90
C SER A 874 -6.27 25.93 39.07
N GLY A 875 -5.33 25.14 39.60
CA GLY A 875 -4.79 23.97 38.91
C GLY A 875 -5.85 22.89 38.71
N GLN A 876 -6.66 22.63 39.75
CA GLN A 876 -7.76 21.67 39.67
C GLN A 876 -8.88 22.13 38.73
N VAL A 877 -9.24 23.41 38.75
CA VAL A 877 -10.26 23.97 37.83
C VAL A 877 -9.79 23.84 36.38
N LEU A 878 -8.54 24.22 36.07
CA LEU A 878 -8.00 24.08 34.72
C LEU A 878 -7.92 22.60 34.28
N ALA A 879 -7.55 21.69 35.17
CA ALA A 879 -7.56 20.26 34.88
C ALA A 879 -8.98 19.75 34.56
N GLN A 880 -10.00 20.23 35.29
CA GLN A 880 -11.39 19.87 35.02
C GLN A 880 -11.92 20.47 33.72
N VAL A 881 -11.58 21.74 33.43
CA VAL A 881 -11.90 22.40 32.14
C VAL A 881 -11.31 21.56 31.00
N TRP A 882 -10.04 21.19 31.12
CA TRP A 882 -9.37 20.36 30.12
C TRP A 882 -10.05 19.00 29.95
N SER A 883 -10.38 18.31 31.05
CA SER A 883 -11.11 17.04 31.02
C SER A 883 -12.46 17.16 30.32
N ASN A 884 -13.20 18.26 30.55
CA ASN A 884 -14.50 18.52 29.92
C ASN A 884 -14.34 18.72 28.40
N LEU A 885 -13.34 19.50 27.97
CA LEU A 885 -13.04 19.72 26.56
C LEU A 885 -12.59 18.44 25.87
N GLN A 886 -11.67 17.67 26.48
CA GLN A 886 -11.23 16.37 25.95
C GLN A 886 -12.41 15.42 25.76
N THR A 887 -13.33 15.37 26.73
CA THR A 887 -14.52 14.52 26.64
C THR A 887 -15.45 14.95 25.52
N ALA A 888 -15.75 16.26 25.43
CA ALA A 888 -16.69 16.81 24.45
C ALA A 888 -16.18 16.69 23.00
N PHE A 889 -14.86 16.79 22.80
CA PHE A 889 -14.23 16.73 21.48
C PHE A 889 -13.53 15.39 21.20
N ALA A 890 -13.75 14.38 22.04
CA ALA A 890 -13.29 13.02 21.81
C ALA A 890 -13.99 12.39 20.60
N PHE A 891 -13.32 11.41 19.96
CA PHE A 891 -13.90 10.64 18.87
C PHE A 891 -15.31 10.14 19.19
N ALA A 892 -15.57 9.60 20.38
CA ALA A 892 -16.89 9.08 20.73
C ALA A 892 -18.04 10.10 20.67
N GLN A 893 -17.77 11.39 20.88
CA GLN A 893 -18.80 12.46 20.94
C GLN A 893 -18.93 13.24 19.63
N ARG A 894 -17.93 13.14 18.75
CA ARG A 894 -17.92 13.87 17.48
C ARG A 894 -18.72 13.14 16.40
N GLN A 895 -19.12 13.82 15.34
CA GLN A 895 -19.68 13.21 14.13
C GLN A 895 -18.83 13.54 12.91
N LEU A 896 -18.97 12.76 11.84
CA LEU A 896 -18.32 13.06 10.55
C LEU A 896 -18.89 14.37 9.99
N ALA A 897 -18.02 15.20 9.41
CA ALA A 897 -18.36 16.53 8.89
C ALA A 897 -18.98 17.49 9.94
N GLN A 898 -18.77 17.24 11.23
CA GLN A 898 -19.28 18.11 12.29
C GLN A 898 -18.38 19.32 12.48
N ASN A 899 -18.95 20.52 12.43
CA ASN A 899 -18.24 21.77 12.74
C ASN A 899 -17.89 21.89 14.24
N VAL A 900 -16.98 22.81 14.57
CA VAL A 900 -16.72 23.24 15.95
C VAL A 900 -17.14 24.70 16.07
N VAL A 901 -18.03 25.00 17.02
CA VAL A 901 -18.54 26.36 17.23
C VAL A 901 -17.83 26.99 18.42
N ALA A 902 -17.31 28.21 18.27
CA ALA A 902 -16.60 28.91 19.33
C ALA A 902 -17.45 29.08 20.60
N GLY A 903 -18.75 29.38 20.44
CA GLY A 903 -19.70 29.49 21.54
C GLY A 903 -19.85 28.21 22.37
N GLN A 904 -19.77 27.03 21.74
CA GLN A 904 -19.82 25.74 22.43
C GLN A 904 -18.59 25.54 23.33
N ILE A 905 -17.40 25.96 22.86
CA ILE A 905 -16.17 25.89 23.65
C ILE A 905 -16.29 26.80 24.88
N VAL A 906 -16.72 28.05 24.67
CA VAL A 906 -16.94 29.02 25.74
C VAL A 906 -17.94 28.49 26.77
N GLU A 907 -19.06 27.91 26.33
CA GLU A 907 -20.06 27.31 27.21
C GLU A 907 -19.50 26.14 28.04
N LEU A 908 -18.73 25.22 27.43
CA LEU A 908 -18.10 24.10 28.13
C LEU A 908 -17.13 24.57 29.21
N ILE A 909 -16.32 25.59 28.92
CA ILE A 909 -15.40 26.18 29.89
C ILE A 909 -16.19 26.88 31.00
N GLN A 910 -17.16 27.72 30.64
CA GLN A 910 -17.94 28.54 31.57
C GLN A 910 -18.80 27.70 32.54
N ASN A 911 -19.29 26.54 32.10
CA ASN A 911 -20.08 25.62 32.93
C ASN A 911 -19.23 24.77 33.90
N THR A 912 -17.90 24.89 33.86
CA THR A 912 -17.03 24.19 34.80
C THR A 912 -17.07 24.89 36.17
N PRO A 913 -17.40 24.18 37.27
CA PRO A 913 -17.42 24.78 38.61
C PRO A 913 -16.11 25.49 38.95
N GLY A 914 -16.20 26.72 39.46
CA GLY A 914 -15.05 27.57 39.78
C GLY A 914 -14.64 28.54 38.66
N VAL A 915 -15.20 28.44 37.45
CA VAL A 915 -14.96 29.42 36.38
C VAL A 915 -15.90 30.62 36.51
N ILE A 916 -15.32 31.83 36.61
CA ILE A 916 -16.06 33.10 36.63
C ILE A 916 -16.30 33.62 35.22
N ALA A 917 -15.28 33.53 34.36
CA ALA A 917 -15.34 34.04 32.98
C ALA A 917 -14.29 33.35 32.09
N THR A 918 -14.50 33.37 30.77
CA THR A 918 -13.53 32.88 29.78
C THR A 918 -13.53 33.72 28.50
N GLN A 919 -12.41 33.71 27.78
CA GLN A 919 -12.16 34.42 26.53
C GLN A 919 -11.36 33.47 25.67
N LEU A 920 -11.95 33.15 24.53
CA LEU A 920 -11.29 32.37 23.50
C LEU A 920 -10.28 33.26 22.79
N ALA A 921 -9.02 32.85 22.79
CA ALA A 921 -7.91 33.54 22.13
C ALA A 921 -7.63 32.98 20.74
N SER A 922 -7.78 31.66 20.54
CA SER A 922 -7.58 31.03 19.23
C SER A 922 -8.47 29.80 19.03
N LEU A 923 -8.86 29.57 17.78
CA LEU A 923 -9.56 28.38 17.28
C LEU A 923 -9.15 28.17 15.82
N ASN A 924 -8.25 27.23 15.56
CA ASN A 924 -7.70 26.98 14.23
C ASN A 924 -7.30 25.50 14.08
N PRO A 925 -7.20 24.96 12.85
CA PRO A 925 -6.56 23.67 12.62
C PRO A 925 -5.14 23.64 13.20
N SER A 926 -4.72 22.49 13.71
CA SER A 926 -3.38 22.31 14.28
C SER A 926 -2.30 22.52 13.23
N GLY A 927 -1.26 23.28 13.58
CA GLY A 927 -0.13 23.58 12.69
C GLY A 927 -0.36 24.74 11.73
N GLU A 928 -1.56 25.30 11.66
CA GLU A 928 -1.81 26.57 10.98
C GLU A 928 -1.56 27.75 11.92
N PRO A 929 -0.99 28.87 11.43
CA PRO A 929 -0.78 30.07 12.25
C PRO A 929 -2.12 30.66 12.72
N SER A 930 -2.18 31.09 13.98
CA SER A 930 -3.40 31.70 14.55
C SER A 930 -3.76 32.99 13.82
N SER A 931 -4.90 33.01 13.12
CA SER A 931 -5.38 34.15 12.36
C SER A 931 -6.12 35.16 13.25
N GLY A 932 -5.41 35.92 14.09
CA GLY A 932 -6.02 37.00 14.88
C GLY A 932 -7.22 36.56 15.74
N SER A 933 -8.39 37.18 15.56
CA SER A 933 -9.60 36.84 16.32
C SER A 933 -10.14 35.45 15.94
N PRO A 934 -10.49 34.59 16.91
CA PRO A 934 -10.95 33.23 16.61
C PRO A 934 -12.25 33.26 15.77
N PRO A 935 -12.37 32.40 14.74
CA PRO A 935 -13.58 32.31 13.94
C PRO A 935 -14.77 31.86 14.80
N ALA A 936 -15.98 32.32 14.45
CA ALA A 936 -17.20 31.88 15.15
C ALA A 936 -17.46 30.37 14.98
N ILE A 937 -17.07 29.82 13.82
CA ILE A 937 -17.23 28.40 13.47
C ILE A 937 -15.95 27.95 12.75
N LEU A 938 -15.37 26.85 13.21
CA LEU A 938 -14.38 26.09 12.46
C LEU A 938 -15.09 24.97 11.69
N CYS A 939 -15.06 25.05 10.36
CA CYS A 939 -15.81 24.15 9.50
C CYS A 939 -15.07 22.84 9.25
N ALA A 940 -15.76 21.71 9.36
CA ALA A 940 -15.26 20.42 8.88
C ALA A 940 -15.70 20.22 7.43
N SER A 941 -14.78 19.78 6.57
CA SER A 941 -15.15 19.44 5.19
C SER A 941 -16.05 18.20 5.15
N GLY A 942 -17.09 18.25 4.32
CA GLY A 942 -17.90 17.08 3.97
C GLY A 942 -17.15 16.11 3.04
N PRO A 943 -17.78 14.97 2.67
CA PRO A 943 -17.17 14.04 1.72
C PRO A 943 -16.95 14.69 0.34
N LEU A 944 -15.72 14.68 -0.13
CA LEU A 944 -15.32 15.25 -1.43
C LEU A 944 -14.44 14.23 -2.16
N PRO A 945 -15.01 13.40 -3.06
CA PRO A 945 -14.26 12.34 -3.73
C PRO A 945 -12.96 12.87 -4.36
N PRO A 946 -11.82 12.18 -4.18
CA PRO A 946 -11.70 10.85 -3.55
C PRO A 946 -11.59 10.87 -2.01
N GLN A 947 -11.62 12.01 -1.35
CA GLN A 947 -11.43 12.14 0.11
C GLN A 947 -12.75 11.98 0.89
N GLY A 948 -12.67 11.25 2.01
CA GLY A 948 -13.77 11.13 2.97
C GLY A 948 -14.07 12.44 3.71
N ALA A 949 -15.18 12.47 4.44
CA ALA A 949 -15.48 13.58 5.34
C ALA A 949 -14.39 13.76 6.41
N GLN A 950 -14.15 15.01 6.78
CA GLN A 950 -13.26 15.35 7.88
C GLN A 950 -13.94 15.14 9.23
N MET A 951 -13.13 14.86 10.25
CA MET A 951 -13.55 14.91 11.64
C MET A 951 -12.58 15.78 12.43
N LEU A 952 -13.09 16.90 12.95
CA LEU A 952 -12.32 17.79 13.81
C LEU A 952 -12.24 17.18 15.22
N LEU A 953 -11.01 16.94 15.67
CA LEU A 953 -10.66 16.38 16.98
C LEU A 953 -9.76 17.35 17.74
N LEU A 954 -9.92 17.44 19.06
CA LEU A 954 -9.14 18.37 19.88
C LEU A 954 -7.68 17.93 19.94
N ASP A 955 -6.78 18.84 19.62
CA ASP A 955 -5.34 18.65 19.76
C ASP A 955 -4.94 18.67 21.24
N PRO A 956 -4.30 17.60 21.76
CA PRO A 956 -3.79 17.57 23.13
C PRO A 956 -2.87 18.74 23.48
N ALA A 957 -2.17 19.31 22.49
CA ALA A 957 -1.32 20.48 22.66
C ALA A 957 -2.06 21.72 23.19
N SER A 958 -3.40 21.77 23.00
CA SER A 958 -4.24 22.87 23.48
C SER A 958 -4.23 23.00 25.00
N GLN A 959 -3.87 21.96 25.75
CA GLN A 959 -3.84 22.00 27.22
C GLN A 959 -2.93 23.13 27.74
N GLY A 960 -1.75 23.30 27.13
CA GLY A 960 -0.80 24.34 27.52
C GLY A 960 -1.19 25.74 27.04
N MET A 961 -2.19 25.85 26.16
CA MET A 961 -2.71 27.12 25.65
C MET A 961 -3.91 27.63 26.46
N ILE A 962 -4.37 26.88 27.47
CA ILE A 962 -5.45 27.29 28.36
C ILE A 962 -4.86 27.82 29.67
N GLY A 963 -4.89 29.14 29.85
CA GLY A 963 -4.25 29.82 30.98
C GLY A 963 -5.23 30.50 31.93
N VAL A 964 -4.76 30.85 33.13
CA VAL A 964 -5.52 31.72 34.04
C VAL A 964 -5.29 33.18 33.64
N TRP A 965 -6.36 33.99 33.63
CA TRP A 965 -6.21 35.44 33.58
C TRP A 965 -5.52 35.96 34.84
N SER A 966 -4.49 36.80 34.65
CA SER A 966 -3.91 37.62 35.71
C SER A 966 -4.87 38.72 36.15
#